data_AF-A0A2N1JB59-F1
#
_entry.id   AF-A0A2N1JB59-F1
#
_cell.length_a   1.000
_cell.length_b   1.000
_cell.length_c   1.000
_cell.angle_alpha   90.00
_cell.angle_beta   90.00
_cell.angle_gamma   90.00
#
_symmetry.space_group_name_H-M   'P 1'
#
loop_
_entity.id
_entity.type
_entity.pdbx_description
1 polymer ?
#
loop_
_entity_poly.entity_id
_entity_poly.type
_entity_poly.pdbx_seq_one_letter_code
_entity_poly.pdbx_strand_id
1 'polypeptide(L)'
;MLRWTPRPVLRAGWRGVRHAASSPPFRPLPDMSVAWTAAPDDIAAARQSAQERKMRFHEADAAGLAALHAELAALRKQIHALEAAQREAGSTIQKSAKLAQSDPASHAALEAAREEARLLRTQLRAASRTIDELHARSLAVRSAWPNRIHAVSPRGDERCNTVVGLHDARPTALQTPLVVPSLPCTQEALDTNEAMQKALKRDPARDHLVLADALRDGGLDIAAGISTTGPSWPYMLGTLSLLEHALANYALSIAIKHHFTPVSVPDVVKTEIAERCGFQPRDDAAAQTYFVRAREEEEARLCLAGTAEIPLAGLVAKRTFAARTSATCGVGGMALPVRLAALSHAFRAEAGARGADTRGLYRLHQFTKVEMFVVTGAEDSDAMLETLRAVQEEIVGGLGLQYRVLDMATEELGASAYRKYDIEAWMPGRGAWGEISSASNCTDFQARRLAIKYRAAGLGDEGKQPKLRYAHTLNATAAAIPRLILALLETYPTTDALALPSSLRPFWLGDAHVAWMDPAGKKGAPHAADGPQIVRHAHRLPRRGMHTAARRGAPRSFPRPKRRLFRLHTSARLHNTKDTYQARLRAVATRIGAEPGTLLLAFLLLHEFTAILPIFAFAALFALLGGGDALLHLVDTCSTAFDADTEAHPLRQKLASWSATGRRFGARLAQRTDAWLFGADDAKTHPTSAVWLSSIAAAYVLVKLLLPVRLALCFAWAPALATRFLHPLWRLVRRT
;
A
#
# COMPACT_ATOMS: atom_id res chain seq x y z
N MET A 1 -59.22 14.27 -0.45
CA MET A 1 -59.38 15.62 0.12
C MET A 1 -58.88 15.62 1.54
N LEU A 2 -57.98 16.53 1.90
CA LEU A 2 -58.04 17.38 3.11
C LEU A 2 -56.64 17.99 3.34
N ARG A 3 -56.60 19.32 3.18
CA ARG A 3 -55.46 20.20 3.41
C ARG A 3 -55.10 20.20 4.90
N TRP A 4 -53.82 20.38 5.23
CA TRP A 4 -53.44 20.91 6.52
C TRP A 4 -52.24 21.85 6.39
N THR A 5 -52.48 23.12 6.71
CA THR A 5 -51.50 24.20 6.84
C THR A 5 -50.82 24.14 8.21
N PRO A 6 -49.54 24.54 8.33
CA PRO A 6 -48.79 24.45 9.58
C PRO A 6 -49.04 25.69 10.46
N ARG A 7 -49.14 25.49 11.78
CA ARG A 7 -49.01 26.56 12.78
C ARG A 7 -47.78 26.32 13.68
N PRO A 8 -47.21 27.39 14.26
CA PRO A 8 -45.77 27.55 14.39
C PRO A 8 -45.23 27.03 15.72
N VAL A 9 -44.02 26.45 15.68
CA VAL A 9 -43.29 26.09 16.89
C VAL A 9 -42.41 27.27 17.32
N LEU A 10 -42.58 27.58 18.60
CA LEU A 10 -41.90 28.57 19.42
C LEU A 10 -40.36 28.54 19.26
N ARG A 11 -39.78 29.74 19.11
CA ARG A 11 -38.34 29.98 19.30
C ARG A 11 -37.99 29.79 20.78
N ALA A 12 -37.11 28.85 21.08
CA ALA A 12 -36.33 28.83 22.31
C ALA A 12 -34.87 28.51 21.97
N GLY A 13 -33.97 29.33 22.50
CA GLY A 13 -32.66 29.62 21.93
C GLY A 13 -31.64 28.47 21.99
N TRP A 14 -30.95 28.28 20.87
CA TRP A 14 -29.73 27.51 20.78
C TRP A 14 -28.55 28.39 21.22
N ARG A 15 -28.06 28.15 22.46
CA ARG A 15 -26.70 28.55 22.83
C ARG A 15 -25.72 27.60 22.15
N GLY A 16 -24.70 28.18 21.52
CA GLY A 16 -23.83 27.55 20.54
C GLY A 16 -23.13 26.27 21.01
N VAL A 17 -23.26 25.22 20.20
CA VAL A 17 -22.35 24.08 20.19
C VAL A 17 -21.13 24.49 19.37
N ARG A 18 -19.98 24.60 20.04
CA ARG A 18 -18.67 24.82 19.40
C ARG A 18 -18.41 23.67 18.42
N HIS A 19 -18.06 24.02 17.19
CA HIS A 19 -17.53 23.07 16.20
C HIS A 19 -16.21 22.48 16.69
N ALA A 20 -16.21 21.19 17.03
CA ALA A 20 -15.02 20.34 17.11
C ALA A 20 -15.10 19.34 15.95
N ALA A 21 -14.08 19.03 15.16
CA ALA A 21 -12.72 19.55 15.00
C ALA A 21 -12.37 19.36 13.51
N SER A 22 -11.61 20.29 12.92
CA SER A 22 -10.95 20.08 11.63
C SER A 22 -10.07 18.84 11.71
N SER A 23 -10.18 17.90 10.76
CA SER A 23 -9.23 16.79 10.62
C SER A 23 -7.80 17.33 10.73
N PRO A 24 -6.91 16.71 11.53
CA PRO A 24 -5.55 17.20 11.66
C PRO A 24 -4.89 17.27 10.27
N PRO A 25 -4.10 18.31 9.98
CA PRO A 25 -3.45 18.45 8.68
C PRO A 25 -2.59 17.22 8.41
N PHE A 26 -2.67 16.70 7.18
CA PHE A 26 -1.81 15.62 6.73
C PHE A 26 -0.35 16.02 6.93
N ARG A 27 0.38 15.26 7.75
CA ARG A 27 1.84 15.41 7.87
C ARG A 27 2.49 14.24 7.13
N PRO A 28 3.40 14.49 6.17
CA PRO A 28 4.12 13.42 5.51
C PRO A 28 4.89 12.58 6.54
N LEU A 29 5.23 11.35 6.15
CA LEU A 29 6.15 10.54 6.93
C LEU A 29 7.50 11.27 7.00
N PRO A 30 8.22 11.18 8.12
CA PRO A 30 9.60 11.64 8.15
C PRO A 30 10.45 10.83 7.17
N ASP A 31 11.63 11.35 6.86
CA ASP A 31 12.62 10.62 6.07
C ASP A 31 12.88 9.24 6.66
N MET A 32 13.10 8.27 5.77
CA MET A 32 13.36 6.91 6.20
C MET A 32 14.62 6.84 7.06
N SER A 33 14.60 5.96 8.05
CA SER A 33 15.80 5.54 8.77
C SER A 33 16.06 4.07 8.51
N VAL A 34 17.31 3.64 8.62
CA VAL A 34 17.73 2.24 8.50
C VAL A 34 18.76 1.90 9.58
N ALA A 35 18.90 0.61 9.89
CA ALA A 35 19.81 0.14 10.94
C ALA A 35 21.28 0.23 10.51
N TRP A 36 21.55 0.00 9.22
CA TRP A 36 22.89 0.02 8.65
C TRP A 36 23.52 1.41 8.73
N THR A 37 24.78 1.47 9.19
CA THR A 37 25.61 2.68 9.17
C THR A 37 26.64 2.63 8.02
N ALA A 38 27.51 3.64 7.92
CA ALA A 38 28.65 3.62 7.00
C ALA A 38 29.92 3.05 7.65
N ALA A 39 29.83 2.44 8.83
CA ALA A 39 30.97 1.78 9.45
C ALA A 39 31.41 0.58 8.59
N PRO A 40 32.73 0.31 8.45
CA PRO A 40 33.23 -0.81 7.65
C PRO A 40 32.60 -2.16 8.02
N ASP A 41 32.43 -2.44 9.31
CA ASP A 41 31.83 -3.69 9.80
C ASP A 41 30.36 -3.81 9.41
N ASP A 42 29.61 -2.70 9.43
CA ASP A 42 28.21 -2.68 9.01
C ASP A 42 28.08 -2.87 7.49
N ILE A 43 28.98 -2.29 6.71
CA ILE A 43 29.03 -2.49 5.26
C ILE A 43 29.36 -3.95 4.94
N ALA A 44 30.33 -4.54 5.63
CA ALA A 44 30.70 -5.95 5.46
C ALA A 44 29.54 -6.88 5.84
N ALA A 45 28.86 -6.63 6.96
CA ALA A 45 27.69 -7.40 7.37
C ALA A 45 26.49 -7.23 6.42
N ALA A 46 26.26 -6.02 5.89
CA ALA A 46 25.21 -5.79 4.88
C ALA A 46 25.52 -6.51 3.57
N ARG A 47 26.79 -6.50 3.14
CA ARG A 47 27.28 -7.25 1.98
C ARG A 47 27.05 -8.75 2.17
N GLN A 48 27.49 -9.31 3.30
CA GLN A 48 27.28 -10.72 3.62
C GLN A 48 25.79 -11.07 3.61
N SER A 49 24.96 -10.26 4.27
CA SER A 49 23.51 -10.50 4.29
C SER A 49 22.87 -10.43 2.90
N ALA A 50 23.35 -9.57 1.99
CA ALA A 50 22.86 -9.50 0.64
C ALA A 50 23.29 -10.72 -0.18
N GLN A 51 24.54 -11.15 -0.04
CA GLN A 51 25.09 -12.34 -0.70
C GLN A 51 24.34 -13.62 -0.29
N GLU A 52 24.13 -13.82 1.01
CA GLU A 52 23.39 -14.98 1.54
C GLU A 52 21.92 -15.00 1.11
N ARG A 53 21.34 -13.86 0.71
CA ARG A 53 19.97 -13.73 0.20
C ARG A 53 19.88 -13.74 -1.34
N LYS A 54 21.01 -13.88 -2.06
CA LYS A 54 21.13 -13.63 -3.51
C LYS A 54 20.52 -12.29 -3.95
N MET A 55 20.61 -11.27 -3.10
CA MET A 55 20.15 -9.92 -3.40
C MET A 55 21.29 -9.07 -3.99
N ARG A 56 20.94 -8.17 -4.91
CA ARG A 56 21.91 -7.28 -5.54
C ARG A 56 22.55 -6.36 -4.50
N PHE A 57 23.88 -6.32 -4.49
CA PHE A 57 24.68 -5.40 -3.68
C PHE A 57 25.60 -4.58 -4.58
N HIS A 58 25.45 -3.26 -4.58
CA HIS A 58 26.23 -2.37 -5.41
C HIS A 58 27.54 -1.97 -4.72
N GLU A 59 28.65 -2.66 -5.04
CA GLU A 59 29.96 -2.41 -4.43
C GLU A 59 30.46 -0.97 -4.63
N ALA A 60 30.24 -0.39 -5.81
CA ALA A 60 30.64 0.99 -6.11
C ALA A 60 29.94 2.00 -5.18
N ASP A 61 28.65 1.79 -4.92
CA ASP A 61 27.86 2.65 -4.05
C ASP A 61 28.31 2.50 -2.58
N ALA A 62 28.64 1.28 -2.17
CA ALA A 62 29.15 0.99 -0.83
C ALA A 62 30.55 1.59 -0.58
N ALA A 63 31.45 1.51 -1.56
CA ALA A 63 32.79 2.07 -1.48
C ALA A 63 32.77 3.61 -1.32
N GLY A 64 31.81 4.28 -1.95
CA GLY A 64 31.64 5.73 -1.85
C GLY A 64 31.10 6.23 -0.50
N LEU A 65 30.51 5.36 0.34
CA LEU A 65 29.87 5.78 1.59
C LEU A 65 30.85 6.37 2.61
N ALA A 66 32.05 5.82 2.72
CA ALA A 66 33.06 6.30 3.66
C ALA A 66 33.51 7.73 3.31
N ALA A 67 33.80 7.98 2.03
CA ALA A 67 34.15 9.30 1.52
C ALA A 67 32.98 10.29 1.73
N LEU A 68 31.76 9.87 1.42
CA LEU A 68 30.55 10.68 1.63
C LEU A 68 30.37 11.06 3.10
N HIS A 69 30.58 10.14 4.03
CA HIS A 69 30.46 10.42 5.47
C HIS A 69 31.58 11.31 6.00
N ALA A 70 32.79 11.20 5.45
CA ALA A 70 33.89 12.12 5.74
C ALA A 70 33.54 13.56 5.28
N GLU A 71 32.95 13.70 4.08
CA GLU A 71 32.49 14.98 3.55
C GLU A 71 31.35 15.57 4.41
N LEU A 72 30.37 14.76 4.82
CA LEU A 72 29.33 15.16 5.77
C LEU A 72 29.92 15.65 7.11
N ALA A 73 30.93 14.96 7.64
CA ALA A 73 31.59 15.38 8.88
C ALA A 73 32.32 16.72 8.71
N ALA A 74 33.00 16.92 7.57
CA ALA A 74 33.65 18.18 7.24
C ALA A 74 32.63 19.33 7.10
N LEU A 75 31.53 19.11 6.37
CA LEU A 75 30.46 20.10 6.20
C LEU A 75 29.77 20.46 7.52
N ARG A 76 29.56 19.50 8.42
CA ARG A 76 29.03 19.78 9.78
C ARG A 76 29.97 20.67 10.58
N LYS A 77 31.28 20.40 10.52
CA LYS A 77 32.29 21.27 11.15
C LYS A 77 32.30 22.67 10.52
N GLN A 78 32.16 22.76 9.20
CA GLN A 78 32.05 24.03 8.48
C GLN A 78 30.80 24.81 8.89
N ILE A 79 29.63 24.16 9.00
CA ILE A 79 28.40 24.81 9.49
C ILE A 79 28.59 25.36 10.89
N HIS A 80 29.15 24.58 11.82
CA HIS A 80 29.39 25.08 13.18
C HIS A 80 30.31 26.30 13.21
N ALA A 81 31.33 26.35 12.33
CA ALA A 81 32.19 27.51 12.17
C ALA A 81 31.42 28.71 11.58
N LEU A 82 30.60 28.50 10.54
CA LEU A 82 29.78 29.54 9.94
C LEU A 82 28.71 30.08 10.90
N GLU A 83 28.09 29.22 11.72
CA GLU A 83 27.15 29.60 12.78
C GLU A 83 27.83 30.42 13.89
N ALA A 84 29.10 30.13 14.20
CA ALA A 84 29.89 30.94 15.12
C ALA A 84 30.20 32.32 14.51
N ALA A 85 30.68 32.37 13.26
CA ALA A 85 30.94 33.60 12.54
C ALA A 85 29.67 34.46 12.36
N GLN A 86 28.52 33.84 12.07
CA GLN A 86 27.24 34.55 11.97
C GLN A 86 26.82 35.19 13.30
N ARG A 87 27.06 34.52 14.43
CA ARG A 87 26.81 35.10 15.77
C ARG A 87 27.72 36.30 16.03
N GLU A 88 28.98 36.22 15.64
CA GLU A 88 29.94 37.32 15.77
C GLU A 88 29.57 38.51 14.90
N ALA A 89 29.28 38.29 13.61
CA ALA A 89 28.78 39.31 12.69
C ALA A 89 27.50 39.98 13.21
N GLY A 90 26.58 39.21 13.81
CA GLY A 90 25.39 39.76 14.46
C GLY A 90 25.71 40.71 15.62
N SER A 91 26.70 40.37 16.46
CA SER A 91 27.20 41.24 17.52
C SER A 91 27.87 42.50 16.96
N THR A 92 28.67 42.37 15.89
CA THR A 92 29.33 43.49 15.21
C THR A 92 28.30 44.45 14.61
N ILE A 93 27.26 43.95 13.94
CA ILE A 93 26.15 44.77 13.42
C ILE A 93 25.48 45.54 14.56
N GLN A 94 25.22 44.91 15.71
CA GLN A 94 24.61 45.61 16.86
C GLN A 94 25.51 46.74 17.39
N LYS A 95 26.82 46.51 17.49
CA LYS A 95 27.79 47.53 17.93
C LYS A 95 27.90 48.67 16.92
N SER A 96 28.11 48.35 15.64
CA SER A 96 28.23 49.34 14.57
C SER A 96 26.94 50.13 14.35
N ALA A 97 25.76 49.52 14.54
CA ALA A 97 24.48 50.21 14.45
C ALA A 97 24.30 51.25 15.56
N LYS A 98 24.84 51.00 16.77
CA LYS A 98 24.86 52.00 17.84
C LYS A 98 25.82 53.16 17.53
N LEU A 99 27.02 52.88 17.03
CA LEU A 99 27.98 53.93 16.65
C LEU A 99 27.49 54.79 15.49
N ALA A 100 26.86 54.17 14.49
CA ALA A 100 26.28 54.83 13.31
C ALA A 100 25.20 55.88 13.65
N GLN A 101 24.51 55.73 14.79
CA GLN A 101 23.54 56.74 15.26
C GLN A 101 24.22 58.04 15.73
N SER A 102 25.49 57.97 16.15
CA SER A 102 26.26 59.11 16.65
C SER A 102 27.30 59.66 15.67
N ASP A 103 27.78 58.85 14.71
CA ASP A 103 28.82 59.20 13.75
C ASP A 103 28.47 58.72 12.32
N PRO A 104 28.22 59.64 11.37
CA PRO A 104 27.93 59.30 9.97
C PRO A 104 29.05 58.54 9.26
N ALA A 105 30.31 58.69 9.67
CA ALA A 105 31.44 57.97 9.06
C ALA A 105 31.39 56.46 9.37
N SER A 106 30.71 56.07 10.46
CA SER A 106 30.54 54.68 10.89
C SER A 106 29.47 53.90 10.07
N HIS A 107 28.72 54.55 9.19
CA HIS A 107 27.74 53.89 8.30
C HIS A 107 28.39 52.88 7.34
N ALA A 108 29.57 53.18 6.81
CA ALA A 108 30.28 52.28 5.90
C ALA A 108 30.66 50.96 6.58
N ALA A 109 31.10 51.01 7.84
CA ALA A 109 31.42 49.83 8.64
C ALA A 109 30.18 48.98 8.97
N LEU A 110 29.02 49.63 9.19
CA LEU A 110 27.75 48.92 9.39
C LEU A 110 27.30 48.18 8.12
N GLU A 111 27.41 48.81 6.95
CA GLU A 111 27.06 48.16 5.68
C GLU A 111 28.02 47.01 5.35
N ALA A 112 29.33 47.17 5.59
CA ALA A 112 30.30 46.09 5.44
C ALA A 112 29.94 44.87 6.33
N ALA A 113 29.59 45.09 7.60
CA ALA A 113 29.17 44.03 8.52
C ALA A 113 27.84 43.37 8.09
N ARG A 114 26.91 44.13 7.49
CA ARG A 114 25.66 43.60 6.92
C ARG A 114 25.92 42.73 5.69
N GLU A 115 26.83 43.13 4.80
CA GLU A 115 27.24 42.34 3.65
C GLU A 115 27.93 41.03 4.06
N GLU A 116 28.83 41.08 5.04
CA GLU A 116 29.45 39.88 5.61
C GLU A 116 28.39 38.91 6.15
N ALA A 117 27.41 39.41 6.92
CA ALA A 117 26.32 38.58 7.43
C ALA A 117 25.43 37.98 6.32
N ARG A 118 25.21 38.71 5.21
CA ARG A 118 24.52 38.19 4.02
C ARG A 118 25.29 37.04 3.38
N LEU A 119 26.60 37.21 3.19
CA LEU A 119 27.49 36.18 2.64
C LEU A 119 27.50 34.92 3.51
N LEU A 120 27.65 35.06 4.82
CA LEU A 120 27.61 33.95 5.77
C LEU A 120 26.27 33.20 5.71
N ARG A 121 25.15 33.92 5.58
CA ARG A 121 23.82 33.31 5.43
C ARG A 121 23.70 32.52 4.13
N THR A 122 24.26 33.02 3.04
CA THR A 122 24.30 32.32 1.75
C THR A 122 25.14 31.05 1.84
N GLN A 123 26.33 31.13 2.46
CA GLN A 123 27.20 29.97 2.68
C GLN A 123 26.53 28.91 3.57
N LEU A 124 25.87 29.32 4.66
CA LEU A 124 25.10 28.41 5.53
C LEU A 124 24.00 27.67 4.77
N ARG A 125 23.24 28.38 3.92
CA ARG A 125 22.19 27.78 3.10
C ARG A 125 22.77 26.78 2.09
N ALA A 126 23.86 27.14 1.42
CA ALA A 126 24.54 26.25 0.48
C ALA A 126 25.04 24.97 1.18
N ALA A 127 25.76 25.12 2.30
CA ALA A 127 26.26 23.99 3.07
C ALA A 127 25.13 23.09 3.61
N SER A 128 24.03 23.67 4.11
CA SER A 128 22.85 22.92 4.56
C SER A 128 22.24 22.10 3.42
N ARG A 129 22.09 22.70 2.24
CA ARG A 129 21.57 22.01 1.05
C ARG A 129 22.47 20.84 0.65
N THR A 130 23.79 21.04 0.64
CA THR A 130 24.74 19.96 0.35
C THR A 130 24.64 18.83 1.36
N ILE A 131 24.48 19.13 2.66
CA ILE A 131 24.25 18.10 3.68
C ILE A 131 22.98 17.30 3.40
N ASP A 132 21.87 17.95 3.04
CA ASP A 132 20.61 17.28 2.74
C ASP A 132 20.75 16.35 1.52
N GLU A 133 21.43 16.82 0.46
CA GLU A 133 21.73 16.04 -0.75
C GLU A 133 22.61 14.81 -0.44
N LEU A 134 23.67 14.99 0.36
CA LEU A 134 24.56 13.90 0.77
C LEU A 134 23.85 12.90 1.71
N HIS A 135 23.04 13.38 2.65
CA HIS A 135 22.21 12.53 3.50
C HIS A 135 21.24 11.69 2.67
N ALA A 136 20.56 12.29 1.70
CA ALA A 136 19.64 11.58 0.81
C ALA A 136 20.36 10.50 -0.01
N ARG A 137 21.53 10.82 -0.58
CA ARG A 137 22.38 9.85 -1.30
C ARG A 137 22.82 8.70 -0.40
N SER A 138 23.30 9.00 0.81
CA SER A 138 23.70 7.96 1.77
C SER A 138 22.53 7.07 2.18
N LEU A 139 21.36 7.65 2.40
CA LEU A 139 20.16 6.91 2.77
C LEU A 139 19.69 6.03 1.62
N ALA A 140 19.70 6.51 0.38
CA ALA A 140 19.33 5.74 -0.80
C ALA A 140 20.13 4.43 -0.87
N VAL A 141 21.46 4.50 -0.77
CA VAL A 141 22.34 3.32 -0.77
C VAL A 141 22.00 2.37 0.37
N ARG A 142 21.97 2.85 1.62
CA ARG A 142 21.74 2.00 2.80
C ARG A 142 20.33 1.45 2.89
N SER A 143 19.36 2.10 2.25
CA SER A 143 17.95 1.67 2.24
C SER A 143 17.66 0.50 1.32
N ALA A 144 18.51 0.29 0.32
CA ALA A 144 18.46 -0.86 -0.59
C ALA A 144 18.96 -2.17 0.05
N TRP A 145 19.70 -2.10 1.16
CA TRP A 145 20.23 -3.29 1.82
C TRP A 145 19.15 -4.03 2.62
N PRO A 146 19.18 -5.38 2.59
CA PRO A 146 18.22 -6.20 3.32
C PRO A 146 18.42 -6.09 4.83
N ASN A 147 17.47 -6.61 5.60
CA ASN A 147 17.62 -6.76 7.04
C ASN A 147 18.75 -7.74 7.38
N ARG A 148 19.27 -7.64 8.61
CA ARG A 148 20.18 -8.64 9.18
C ARG A 148 19.54 -10.02 9.17
N ILE A 149 20.36 -11.06 9.31
CA ILE A 149 19.89 -12.45 9.37
C ILE A 149 20.12 -12.98 10.79
N HIS A 150 19.17 -13.75 11.32
CA HIS A 150 19.34 -14.43 12.59
C HIS A 150 20.45 -15.48 12.51
N ALA A 151 21.28 -15.58 13.54
CA ALA A 151 22.43 -16.49 13.56
C ALA A 151 22.09 -17.98 13.34
N VAL A 152 20.84 -18.38 13.57
CA VAL A 152 20.39 -19.79 13.50
C VAL A 152 19.62 -20.08 12.21
N SER A 153 19.32 -19.05 11.39
CA SER A 153 18.62 -19.26 10.13
C SER A 153 19.45 -20.14 9.20
N PRO A 154 18.86 -21.18 8.59
CA PRO A 154 19.56 -22.04 7.64
C PRO A 154 20.14 -21.21 6.48
N ARG A 155 21.32 -21.60 5.98
CA ARG A 155 22.00 -20.88 4.90
C ARG A 155 21.74 -21.56 3.56
N GLY A 156 21.39 -20.79 2.54
CA GLY A 156 21.20 -21.28 1.17
C GLY A 156 19.79 -21.03 0.62
N ASP A 157 19.43 -21.82 -0.40
CA ASP A 157 18.14 -21.77 -1.08
C ASP A 157 17.04 -22.57 -0.35
N GLU A 158 15.84 -22.61 -0.92
CA GLU A 158 14.67 -23.30 -0.39
C GLU A 158 14.94 -24.78 0.01
N ARG A 159 15.89 -25.47 -0.63
CA ARG A 159 16.24 -26.86 -0.28
C ARG A 159 16.97 -26.97 1.05
N CYS A 160 17.51 -25.86 1.54
CA CYS A 160 18.17 -25.76 2.84
C CYS A 160 17.20 -25.40 3.98
N ASN A 161 15.91 -25.22 3.70
CA ASN A 161 14.88 -25.05 4.73
C ASN A 161 14.93 -26.22 5.71
N THR A 162 14.84 -25.93 7.01
CA THR A 162 14.92 -26.97 8.05
C THR A 162 13.52 -27.25 8.60
N VAL A 163 13.12 -28.53 8.62
CA VAL A 163 11.86 -28.92 9.27
C VAL A 163 12.04 -28.86 10.79
N VAL A 164 11.27 -27.98 11.44
CA VAL A 164 11.30 -27.82 12.91
C VAL A 164 10.09 -28.47 13.57
N GLY A 165 9.00 -28.70 12.84
CA GLY A 165 7.81 -29.38 13.36
C GLY A 165 7.11 -30.18 12.27
N LEU A 166 6.50 -31.30 12.66
CA LEU A 166 5.67 -32.11 11.78
C LEU A 166 4.51 -32.70 12.58
N HIS A 167 3.30 -32.52 12.07
CA HIS A 167 2.07 -32.81 12.80
C HIS A 167 1.06 -33.47 11.86
N ASP A 168 0.35 -34.48 12.36
CA ASP A 168 -0.78 -35.09 11.67
C ASP A 168 -2.02 -34.99 12.56
N ALA A 169 -2.91 -34.06 12.22
CA ALA A 169 -4.16 -33.83 12.95
C ALA A 169 -5.38 -34.43 12.25
N ARG A 170 -5.19 -35.29 11.24
CA ARG A 170 -6.31 -35.86 10.46
C ARG A 170 -7.17 -36.79 11.33
N PRO A 171 -8.49 -36.88 11.06
CA PRO A 171 -9.39 -37.80 11.78
C PRO A 171 -8.99 -39.29 11.70
N THR A 172 -8.27 -39.68 10.64
CA THR A 172 -7.79 -41.05 10.38
C THR A 172 -6.38 -41.29 10.89
N ALA A 173 -5.72 -40.30 11.50
CA ALA A 173 -4.42 -40.49 12.11
C ALA A 173 -4.51 -41.59 13.18
N LEU A 174 -3.61 -42.57 13.11
CA LEU A 174 -3.44 -43.54 14.19
C LEU A 174 -3.27 -42.74 15.49
N GLN A 175 -3.94 -43.15 16.57
CA GLN A 175 -3.81 -42.51 17.90
C GLN A 175 -2.38 -42.52 18.46
N THR A 176 -1.44 -43.16 17.75
CA THR A 176 -0.01 -43.02 17.97
C THR A 176 0.39 -41.58 17.63
N PRO A 177 0.78 -40.77 18.62
CA PRO A 177 1.28 -39.45 18.33
C PRO A 177 2.47 -39.60 17.38
N LEU A 178 2.45 -38.93 16.24
CA LEU A 178 3.68 -38.51 15.56
C LEU A 178 4.33 -37.41 16.41
N VAL A 179 4.59 -37.73 17.67
CA VAL A 179 5.49 -36.98 18.53
C VAL A 179 6.86 -37.49 18.11
N VAL A 180 7.55 -36.72 17.27
CA VAL A 180 9.00 -36.76 17.31
C VAL A 180 9.36 -36.06 18.65
N PRO A 181 9.79 -36.80 19.68
CA PRO A 181 10.05 -36.24 20.99
C PRO A 181 11.43 -35.62 20.95
N SER A 182 11.51 -34.40 20.41
CA SER A 182 12.58 -33.41 20.51
C SER A 182 12.73 -32.68 19.17
N LEU A 183 12.40 -31.39 19.18
CA LEU A 183 13.09 -30.42 18.34
C LEU A 183 14.62 -30.62 18.50
N PRO A 184 15.42 -30.66 17.42
CA PRO A 184 15.04 -30.70 16.00
C PRO A 184 14.78 -32.12 15.48
N CYS A 185 13.79 -32.29 14.59
CA CYS A 185 13.62 -33.49 13.78
C CYS A 185 14.51 -33.38 12.54
N THR A 186 15.39 -34.35 12.28
CA THR A 186 16.22 -34.35 11.07
C THR A 186 15.41 -34.80 9.85
N GLN A 187 15.72 -34.30 8.66
CA GLN A 187 15.10 -34.76 7.40
C GLN A 187 15.23 -36.29 7.25
N GLU A 188 16.34 -36.86 7.70
CA GLU A 188 16.58 -38.32 7.73
C GLU A 188 15.58 -39.07 8.64
N ALA A 189 15.21 -38.51 9.80
CA ALA A 189 14.21 -39.08 10.69
C ALA A 189 12.78 -39.01 10.09
N LEU A 190 12.53 -38.05 9.20
CA LEU A 190 11.27 -37.97 8.44
C LEU A 190 11.24 -38.98 7.31
N ASP A 191 12.34 -39.09 6.57
CA ASP A 191 12.44 -39.94 5.39
C ASP A 191 12.32 -41.43 5.77
N THR A 192 12.83 -41.81 6.94
CA THR A 192 12.81 -43.18 7.48
C THR A 192 11.50 -43.56 8.19
N ASN A 193 10.57 -42.62 8.38
CA ASN A 193 9.30 -42.91 9.05
C ASN A 193 8.29 -43.54 8.08
N GLU A 194 8.20 -44.86 8.07
CA GLU A 194 7.29 -45.62 7.18
C GLU A 194 5.81 -45.21 7.31
N ALA A 195 5.34 -44.88 8.52
CA ALA A 195 3.97 -44.43 8.74
C ALA A 195 3.73 -43.06 8.09
N MET A 196 4.74 -42.17 8.13
CA MET A 196 4.72 -40.88 7.43
C MET A 196 4.75 -41.06 5.91
N GLN A 197 5.64 -41.91 5.38
CA GLN A 197 5.72 -42.18 3.94
C GLN A 197 4.40 -42.75 3.40
N LYS A 198 3.73 -43.61 4.17
CA LYS A 198 2.41 -44.12 3.83
C LYS A 198 1.32 -43.02 3.86
N ALA A 199 1.42 -42.09 4.79
CA ALA A 199 0.51 -40.95 4.92
C ALA A 199 0.68 -39.90 3.81
N LEU A 200 1.91 -39.73 3.28
CA LEU A 200 2.29 -38.77 2.24
C LEU A 200 2.22 -39.36 0.83
N LYS A 201 1.23 -40.21 0.56
CA LYS A 201 1.02 -40.78 -0.76
C LYS A 201 0.15 -39.84 -1.61
N ARG A 202 0.62 -39.52 -2.83
CA ARG A 202 -0.20 -38.81 -3.82
C ARG A 202 -1.42 -39.64 -4.21
N ASP A 203 -2.57 -39.00 -4.22
CA ASP A 203 -3.84 -39.57 -4.66
C ASP A 203 -4.48 -38.65 -5.73
N PRO A 204 -4.29 -38.93 -7.03
CA PRO A 204 -4.85 -38.10 -8.10
C PRO A 204 -6.37 -37.98 -8.09
N ALA A 205 -7.10 -38.92 -7.46
CA ALA A 205 -8.56 -38.82 -7.30
C ALA A 205 -8.98 -37.71 -6.32
N ARG A 206 -8.01 -37.18 -5.56
CA ARG A 206 -8.18 -36.06 -4.63
C ARG A 206 -7.80 -34.70 -5.22
N ASP A 207 -7.65 -34.57 -6.53
CA ASP A 207 -7.39 -33.26 -7.15
C ASP A 207 -8.53 -32.27 -6.81
N HIS A 208 -8.19 -31.15 -6.16
CA HIS A 208 -9.18 -30.19 -5.68
C HIS A 208 -10.08 -29.59 -6.77
N LEU A 209 -9.66 -29.55 -8.04
CA LEU A 209 -10.53 -29.08 -9.13
C LEU A 209 -11.60 -30.11 -9.46
N VAL A 210 -11.22 -31.39 -9.52
CA VAL A 210 -12.16 -32.49 -9.73
C VAL A 210 -13.15 -32.56 -8.57
N LEU A 211 -12.67 -32.42 -7.33
CA LEU A 211 -13.53 -32.42 -6.15
C LEU A 211 -14.44 -31.19 -6.11
N ALA A 212 -13.97 -30.01 -6.52
CA ALA A 212 -14.78 -28.81 -6.59
C ALA A 212 -15.90 -28.92 -7.63
N ASP A 213 -15.64 -29.56 -8.78
CA ASP A 213 -16.62 -29.76 -9.86
C ASP A 213 -17.69 -30.81 -9.49
N ALA A 214 -17.34 -31.79 -8.64
CA ALA A 214 -18.27 -32.81 -8.15
C ALA A 214 -19.29 -32.29 -7.12
N LEU A 215 -19.10 -31.09 -6.57
CA LEU A 215 -19.99 -30.53 -5.55
C LEU A 215 -21.34 -30.13 -6.16
N ARG A 216 -22.43 -30.61 -5.55
CA ARG A 216 -23.79 -30.32 -6.01
C ARG A 216 -24.14 -28.82 -5.96
N ASP A 217 -23.77 -28.16 -4.87
CA ASP A 217 -24.18 -26.79 -4.54
C ASP A 217 -22.95 -25.86 -4.37
N GLY A 218 -21.87 -26.10 -5.12
CA GLY A 218 -20.65 -25.29 -5.08
C GLY A 218 -19.75 -25.55 -6.28
N GLY A 219 -18.67 -24.79 -6.41
CA GLY A 219 -17.70 -25.03 -7.48
C GLY A 219 -16.76 -23.87 -7.74
N LEU A 220 -15.83 -24.11 -8.66
CA LEU A 220 -14.88 -23.12 -9.18
C LEU A 220 -15.19 -22.83 -10.64
N ASP A 221 -15.66 -21.62 -10.94
CA ASP A 221 -15.85 -21.18 -12.32
C ASP A 221 -14.61 -20.44 -12.82
N ILE A 222 -13.72 -21.21 -13.44
CA ILE A 222 -12.47 -20.74 -14.03
C ILE A 222 -12.74 -20.05 -15.38
N ALA A 223 -13.76 -20.48 -16.13
CA ALA A 223 -14.07 -19.94 -17.45
C ALA A 223 -14.59 -18.50 -17.36
N ALA A 224 -15.44 -18.21 -16.37
CA ALA A 224 -15.86 -16.84 -16.04
C ALA A 224 -14.67 -15.95 -15.64
N GLY A 225 -13.72 -16.51 -14.87
CA GLY A 225 -12.47 -15.84 -14.52
C GLY A 225 -11.64 -15.44 -15.75
N ILE A 226 -11.38 -16.40 -16.63
CA ILE A 226 -10.62 -16.20 -17.87
C ILE A 226 -11.27 -15.15 -18.77
N SER A 227 -12.59 -15.23 -18.95
CA SER A 227 -13.32 -14.30 -19.82
C SER A 227 -13.42 -12.88 -19.25
N THR A 228 -13.47 -12.73 -17.93
CA THR A 228 -13.67 -11.42 -17.28
C THR A 228 -12.36 -10.70 -16.99
N THR A 229 -11.33 -11.42 -16.53
CA THR A 229 -10.09 -10.81 -16.00
C THR A 229 -8.84 -11.48 -16.54
N GLY A 230 -8.86 -12.80 -16.74
CA GLY A 230 -7.72 -13.58 -17.21
C GLY A 230 -7.46 -14.82 -16.35
N PRO A 231 -6.35 -15.53 -16.58
CA PRO A 231 -6.01 -16.73 -15.81
C PRO A 231 -5.77 -16.39 -14.33
N SER A 232 -5.96 -17.38 -13.44
CA SER A 232 -5.72 -17.24 -11.99
C SER A 232 -6.62 -16.22 -11.25
N TRP A 233 -7.85 -16.04 -11.76
CA TRP A 233 -8.96 -15.28 -11.16
C TRP A 233 -10.26 -16.12 -11.07
N PRO A 234 -10.26 -17.29 -10.39
CA PRO A 234 -11.43 -18.15 -10.36
C PRO A 234 -12.58 -17.53 -9.57
N TYR A 235 -13.81 -17.80 -9.97
CA TYR A 235 -15.00 -17.51 -9.16
C TYR A 235 -15.27 -18.68 -8.24
N MET A 236 -15.44 -18.42 -6.94
CA MET A 236 -15.92 -19.42 -5.98
C MET A 236 -17.44 -19.32 -5.84
N LEU A 237 -18.14 -20.44 -6.03
CA LEU A 237 -19.59 -20.52 -6.01
C LEU A 237 -20.11 -21.34 -4.83
N GLY A 238 -21.30 -20.99 -4.35
CA GLY A 238 -22.08 -21.79 -3.39
C GLY A 238 -21.30 -22.17 -2.13
N THR A 239 -21.25 -23.46 -1.83
CA THR A 239 -20.60 -24.00 -0.63
C THR A 239 -19.12 -23.65 -0.50
N LEU A 240 -18.37 -23.51 -1.60
CA LEU A 240 -16.96 -23.07 -1.55
C LEU A 240 -16.84 -21.59 -1.16
N SER A 241 -17.76 -20.74 -1.62
CA SER A 241 -17.82 -19.34 -1.18
C SER A 241 -18.21 -19.23 0.30
N LEU A 242 -19.13 -20.08 0.78
CA LEU A 242 -19.46 -20.15 2.21
C LEU A 242 -18.26 -20.62 3.06
N LEU A 243 -17.48 -21.58 2.55
CA LEU A 243 -16.26 -22.05 3.21
C LEU A 243 -15.21 -20.95 3.35
N GLU A 244 -15.04 -20.08 2.34
CA GLU A 244 -14.16 -18.92 2.43
C GLU A 244 -14.50 -18.04 3.64
N HIS A 245 -15.79 -17.72 3.82
CA HIS A 245 -16.27 -16.93 4.95
C HIS A 245 -16.10 -17.66 6.29
N ALA A 246 -16.37 -18.98 6.33
CA ALA A 246 -16.21 -19.78 7.53
C ALA A 246 -14.75 -19.84 8.00
N LEU A 247 -13.81 -20.05 7.07
CA LEU A 247 -12.37 -20.07 7.36
C LEU A 247 -11.85 -18.71 7.83
N ALA A 248 -12.28 -17.62 7.17
CA ALA A 248 -11.91 -16.27 7.57
C ALA A 248 -12.35 -15.95 9.00
N ASN A 249 -13.60 -16.28 9.34
CA ASN A 249 -14.14 -16.06 10.68
C ASN A 249 -13.50 -16.98 11.72
N TYR A 250 -13.24 -18.25 11.38
CA TYR A 250 -12.53 -19.19 12.24
C TYR A 250 -11.14 -18.67 12.61
N ALA A 251 -10.32 -18.33 11.62
CA ALA A 251 -8.97 -17.81 11.85
C ALA A 251 -8.98 -16.51 12.66
N LEU A 252 -9.89 -15.58 12.33
CA LEU A 252 -10.04 -14.33 13.07
C LEU A 252 -10.48 -14.57 14.53
N SER A 253 -11.36 -15.54 14.78
CA SER A 253 -11.80 -15.90 16.12
C SER A 253 -10.65 -16.41 17.00
N ILE A 254 -9.73 -17.20 16.42
CA ILE A 254 -8.54 -17.68 17.11
C ILE A 254 -7.57 -16.53 17.37
N ALA A 255 -7.33 -15.65 16.39
CA ALA A 255 -6.52 -14.46 16.61
C ALA A 255 -7.10 -13.59 17.76
N ILE A 256 -8.42 -13.38 17.80
CA ILE A 256 -9.10 -12.62 18.88
C ILE A 256 -8.94 -13.33 20.23
N LYS A 257 -9.06 -14.66 20.27
CA LYS A 257 -8.79 -15.47 21.48
C LYS A 257 -7.37 -15.22 22.01
N HIS A 258 -6.40 -15.00 21.12
CA HIS A 258 -5.02 -14.62 21.43
C HIS A 258 -4.79 -13.11 21.58
N HIS A 259 -5.85 -12.37 21.90
CA HIS A 259 -5.84 -10.94 22.20
C HIS A 259 -5.38 -10.04 21.04
N PHE A 260 -5.55 -10.48 19.79
CA PHE A 260 -5.40 -9.60 18.64
C PHE A 260 -6.62 -8.70 18.50
N THR A 261 -6.39 -7.41 18.27
CA THR A 261 -7.45 -6.46 17.98
C THR A 261 -7.82 -6.59 16.49
N PRO A 262 -9.08 -6.92 16.15
CA PRO A 262 -9.51 -6.98 14.76
C PRO A 262 -9.56 -5.57 14.14
N VAL A 263 -9.09 -5.44 12.90
CA VAL A 263 -9.03 -4.17 12.16
C VAL A 263 -9.54 -4.41 10.73
N SER A 264 -10.45 -3.57 10.27
CA SER A 264 -10.79 -3.47 8.85
C SER A 264 -9.84 -2.49 8.16
N VAL A 265 -9.14 -2.94 7.13
CA VAL A 265 -8.08 -2.18 6.46
C VAL A 265 -8.49 -1.78 5.03
N PRO A 266 -7.90 -0.71 4.46
CA PRO A 266 -8.02 -0.42 3.03
C PRO A 266 -7.14 -1.35 2.20
N ASP A 267 -7.65 -1.78 1.04
CA ASP A 267 -6.89 -2.59 0.06
C ASP A 267 -5.99 -1.73 -0.85
N VAL A 268 -6.30 -0.43 -0.99
CA VAL A 268 -5.49 0.54 -1.74
C VAL A 268 -4.66 1.36 -0.76
N VAL A 269 -3.35 1.36 -0.94
CA VAL A 269 -2.38 2.04 -0.07
C VAL A 269 -1.46 2.95 -0.87
N LYS A 270 -0.82 3.91 -0.20
CA LYS A 270 0.28 4.67 -0.81
C LYS A 270 1.44 3.73 -1.08
N THR A 271 2.02 3.81 -2.28
CA THR A 271 3.17 3.00 -2.69
C THR A 271 4.34 3.14 -1.71
N GLU A 272 4.57 4.34 -1.20
CA GLU A 272 5.59 4.62 -0.18
C GLU A 272 5.44 3.72 1.08
N ILE A 273 4.21 3.38 1.49
CA ILE A 273 4.01 2.49 2.65
C ILE A 273 4.42 1.06 2.32
N ALA A 274 4.08 0.57 1.12
CA ALA A 274 4.50 -0.76 0.66
C ALA A 274 6.03 -0.86 0.55
N GLU A 275 6.67 0.15 -0.05
CA GLU A 275 8.13 0.24 -0.17
C GLU A 275 8.81 0.26 1.21
N ARG A 276 8.29 1.04 2.15
CA ARG A 276 8.81 1.12 3.53
C ARG A 276 8.62 -0.20 4.31
N CYS A 277 7.67 -1.05 3.92
CA CYS A 277 7.49 -2.40 4.49
C CYS A 277 8.43 -3.45 3.88
N GLY A 278 9.13 -3.13 2.78
CA GLY A 278 10.04 -4.04 2.08
C GLY A 278 9.49 -4.63 0.78
N PHE A 279 8.32 -4.19 0.31
CA PHE A 279 7.70 -4.65 -0.95
C PHE A 279 8.20 -3.83 -2.15
N GLN A 280 9.53 -3.75 -2.31
CA GLN A 280 10.17 -3.09 -3.45
C GLN A 280 10.36 -4.08 -4.61
N PRO A 281 10.14 -3.67 -5.87
CA PRO A 281 10.44 -4.52 -7.02
C PRO A 281 11.95 -4.83 -7.03
N ARG A 282 12.32 -6.12 -7.12
CA ARG A 282 13.72 -6.51 -7.30
C ARG A 282 14.24 -6.09 -8.69
N ASP A 283 13.38 -6.22 -9.71
CA ASP A 283 13.55 -5.76 -11.09
C ASP A 283 12.17 -5.37 -11.67
N ASP A 284 12.13 -4.47 -12.67
CA ASP A 284 10.88 -4.02 -13.31
C ASP A 284 10.08 -5.17 -13.97
N ALA A 285 10.78 -6.23 -14.42
CA ALA A 285 10.16 -7.41 -15.02
C ALA A 285 9.51 -8.36 -13.99
N ALA A 286 9.84 -8.22 -12.70
CA ALA A 286 9.42 -9.13 -11.61
C ALA A 286 8.57 -8.41 -10.54
N ALA A 287 7.99 -7.25 -10.86
CA ALA A 287 7.18 -6.48 -9.94
C ALA A 287 5.91 -7.26 -9.53
N GLN A 288 5.79 -7.60 -8.24
CA GLN A 288 4.64 -8.31 -7.68
C GLN A 288 3.45 -7.39 -7.35
N THR A 289 3.63 -6.07 -7.45
CA THR A 289 2.68 -5.06 -6.98
C THR A 289 1.87 -4.47 -8.13
N TYR A 290 0.54 -4.45 -7.99
CA TYR A 290 -0.34 -3.72 -8.89
C TYR A 290 -0.40 -2.23 -8.52
N PHE A 291 -0.12 -1.35 -9.49
CA PHE A 291 -0.19 0.10 -9.30
C PHE A 291 -1.51 0.68 -9.78
N VAL A 292 -2.07 1.61 -9.02
CA VAL A 292 -3.29 2.33 -9.38
C VAL A 292 -2.89 3.58 -10.16
N ARG A 293 -3.39 3.72 -11.38
CA ARG A 293 -3.14 4.90 -12.22
C ARG A 293 -4.03 6.06 -11.78
N ALA A 294 -3.43 7.07 -11.16
CA ALA A 294 -4.07 8.36 -10.88
C ALA A 294 -4.37 9.13 -12.19
N ARG A 295 -5.37 10.00 -12.17
CA ARG A 295 -5.73 10.84 -13.32
C ARG A 295 -4.77 12.03 -13.50
N GLU A 296 -4.15 12.47 -12.42
CA GLU A 296 -3.24 13.62 -12.36
C GLU A 296 -1.87 13.17 -11.87
N GLU A 297 -0.79 13.72 -12.43
CA GLU A 297 0.60 13.33 -12.11
C GLU A 297 1.06 13.81 -10.71
N GLU A 298 0.33 14.76 -10.10
CA GLU A 298 0.64 15.33 -8.78
C GLU A 298 0.04 14.52 -7.60
N GLU A 299 -0.80 13.50 -7.87
CA GLU A 299 -1.37 12.66 -6.80
C GLU A 299 -0.35 11.64 -6.27
N ALA A 300 -0.43 11.33 -4.98
CA ALA A 300 0.42 10.32 -4.36
C ALA A 300 0.27 8.97 -5.07
N ARG A 301 1.38 8.33 -5.46
CA ARG A 301 1.36 7.01 -6.11
C ARG A 301 0.66 5.99 -5.20
N LEU A 302 -0.34 5.30 -5.74
CA LEU A 302 -1.14 4.30 -5.04
C LEU A 302 -0.88 2.91 -5.62
N CYS A 303 -1.03 1.88 -4.80
CA CYS A 303 -0.97 0.47 -5.21
C CYS A 303 -1.98 -0.38 -4.44
N LEU A 304 -2.31 -1.55 -4.99
CA LEU A 304 -3.06 -2.58 -4.28
C LEU A 304 -2.11 -3.32 -3.33
N ALA A 305 -2.56 -3.55 -2.10
CA ALA A 305 -1.75 -4.22 -1.09
C ALA A 305 -1.66 -5.73 -1.37
N GLY A 306 -0.43 -6.28 -1.33
CA GLY A 306 -0.18 -7.73 -1.45
C GLY A 306 -0.44 -8.53 -0.17
N THR A 307 -0.79 -7.86 0.92
CA THR A 307 -1.17 -8.40 2.23
C THR A 307 -1.69 -7.26 3.14
N ALA A 308 -2.53 -7.58 4.12
CA ALA A 308 -2.99 -6.62 5.14
C ALA A 308 -1.86 -6.11 6.06
N GLU A 309 -0.69 -6.74 6.05
CA GLU A 309 0.52 -6.26 6.74
C GLU A 309 0.81 -4.79 6.42
N ILE A 310 0.73 -4.41 5.13
CA ILE A 310 1.08 -3.08 4.64
C ILE A 310 0.17 -2.00 5.25
N PRO A 311 -1.17 -2.07 5.15
CA PRO A 311 -2.05 -1.09 5.79
C PRO A 311 -2.02 -1.17 7.33
N LEU A 312 -1.77 -2.35 7.94
CA LEU A 312 -1.59 -2.46 9.39
C LEU A 312 -0.32 -1.75 9.88
N ALA A 313 0.78 -1.87 9.15
CA ALA A 313 2.01 -1.11 9.40
C ALA A 313 1.77 0.40 9.20
N GLY A 314 0.99 0.78 8.18
CA GLY A 314 0.52 2.15 7.97
C GLY A 314 -0.30 2.71 9.14
N LEU A 315 -1.14 1.89 9.79
CA LEU A 315 -1.93 2.30 10.96
C LEU A 315 -1.04 2.74 12.14
N VAL A 316 0.09 2.06 12.34
CA VAL A 316 1.03 2.33 13.44
C VAL A 316 2.21 3.23 13.05
N ALA A 317 2.30 3.63 11.79
CA ALA A 317 3.37 4.50 11.30
C ALA A 317 3.41 5.85 12.04
N LYS A 318 4.62 6.37 12.27
CA LYS A 318 4.90 7.65 12.97
C LYS A 318 4.37 7.71 14.41
N ARG A 319 4.10 6.55 15.04
CA ARG A 319 3.66 6.49 16.44
C ARG A 319 4.82 6.19 17.39
N THR A 320 4.71 6.73 18.60
CA THR A 320 5.60 6.43 19.72
C THR A 320 4.81 5.79 20.85
N PHE A 321 5.11 4.54 21.17
CA PHE A 321 4.44 3.76 22.21
C PHE A 321 5.18 3.86 23.56
N ALA A 322 4.47 3.62 24.66
CA ALA A 322 5.12 3.31 25.94
C ALA A 322 5.61 1.85 25.93
N ALA A 323 6.71 1.56 26.65
CA ALA A 323 7.11 0.19 26.95
C ALA A 323 6.02 -0.55 27.74
N ARG A 324 6.22 -1.85 27.93
CA ARG A 324 5.30 -2.77 28.61
C ARG A 324 5.13 -2.42 30.10
N THR A 325 4.41 -1.35 30.40
CA THR A 325 4.24 -0.78 31.76
C THR A 325 2.79 -0.38 32.07
N SER A 326 1.84 -0.69 31.19
CA SER A 326 0.47 -0.18 31.23
C SER A 326 -0.54 -1.31 31.42
N ALA A 327 -1.58 -1.07 32.23
CA ALA A 327 -2.75 -1.95 32.35
C ALA A 327 -3.55 -2.09 31.04
N THR A 328 -3.28 -1.22 30.05
CA THR A 328 -3.88 -1.22 28.70
C THR A 328 -2.79 -1.14 27.64
N CYS A 329 -2.59 -2.20 26.85
CA CYS A 329 -1.70 -2.25 25.68
C CYS A 329 -2.47 -1.98 24.37
N GLY A 330 -1.77 -1.91 23.24
CA GLY A 330 -2.36 -1.77 21.91
C GLY A 330 -2.44 -0.35 21.38
N VAL A 331 -3.07 -0.19 20.21
CA VAL A 331 -3.18 1.09 19.49
C VAL A 331 -3.92 2.15 20.31
N GLY A 332 -5.00 1.78 21.00
CA GLY A 332 -5.77 2.69 21.84
C GLY A 332 -5.03 3.11 23.11
N GLY A 333 -4.28 2.19 23.72
CA GLY A 333 -3.46 2.45 24.92
C GLY A 333 -2.12 3.11 24.63
N MET A 334 -1.71 3.21 23.34
CA MET A 334 -0.40 3.70 22.91
C MET A 334 0.75 3.03 23.69
N ALA A 335 0.64 1.72 23.96
CA ALA A 335 1.62 0.94 24.70
C ALA A 335 1.86 -0.44 24.06
N LEU A 336 3.09 -0.94 24.19
CA LEU A 336 3.50 -2.26 23.69
C LEU A 336 3.04 -3.41 24.62
N PRO A 337 2.83 -4.63 24.08
CA PRO A 337 2.81 -4.96 22.65
C PRO A 337 1.49 -4.53 21.99
N VAL A 338 1.55 -4.22 20.69
CA VAL A 338 0.38 -3.97 19.85
C VAL A 338 0.14 -5.22 19.00
N ARG A 339 -1.02 -5.86 19.14
CA ARG A 339 -1.41 -7.05 18.38
C ARG A 339 -2.66 -6.75 17.54
N LEU A 340 -2.55 -6.84 16.23
CA LEU A 340 -3.61 -6.49 15.27
C LEU A 340 -3.87 -7.65 14.33
N ALA A 341 -5.13 -7.92 14.01
CA ALA A 341 -5.51 -8.90 13.00
C ALA A 341 -6.45 -8.28 11.98
N ALA A 342 -6.28 -8.56 10.69
CA ALA A 342 -7.13 -8.03 9.64
C ALA A 342 -7.45 -9.08 8.58
N LEU A 343 -8.72 -9.12 8.19
CA LEU A 343 -9.19 -9.77 6.98
C LEU A 343 -9.09 -8.76 5.84
N SER A 344 -8.41 -9.12 4.74
CA SER A 344 -8.34 -8.29 3.53
C SER A 344 -8.21 -9.14 2.28
N HIS A 345 -8.27 -8.48 1.12
CA HIS A 345 -7.81 -9.08 -0.12
C HIS A 345 -6.32 -8.79 -0.31
N ALA A 346 -5.59 -9.77 -0.81
CA ALA A 346 -4.19 -9.67 -1.18
C ALA A 346 -4.08 -9.72 -2.71
N PHE A 347 -3.43 -8.71 -3.30
CA PHE A 347 -3.24 -8.59 -4.75
C PHE A 347 -1.78 -8.82 -5.12
N ARG A 348 -1.49 -9.83 -5.94
CA ARG A 348 -0.13 -10.19 -6.37
C ARG A 348 -0.09 -10.43 -7.87
N ALA A 349 0.86 -9.77 -8.55
CA ALA A 349 0.98 -9.90 -10.00
C ALA A 349 1.51 -11.27 -10.43
N GLU A 350 2.14 -12.02 -9.53
CA GLU A 350 2.71 -13.36 -9.77
C GLU A 350 3.60 -13.40 -11.04
N ALA A 351 4.23 -12.26 -11.34
CA ALA A 351 5.07 -12.07 -12.51
C ALA A 351 6.24 -13.07 -12.46
N GLY A 352 6.38 -13.87 -13.52
CA GLY A 352 7.41 -14.91 -13.64
C GLY A 352 6.97 -16.32 -13.27
N ALA A 353 5.81 -16.51 -12.64
CA ALA A 353 5.25 -17.85 -12.40
C ALA A 353 4.62 -18.40 -13.70
N ARG A 354 5.16 -19.50 -14.23
CA ARG A 354 4.58 -20.27 -15.34
C ARG A 354 4.54 -21.75 -14.95
N GLY A 355 3.46 -22.46 -15.27
CA GLY A 355 3.40 -23.93 -15.15
C GLY A 355 2.36 -24.45 -14.14
N ALA A 356 2.66 -25.58 -13.51
CA ALA A 356 1.72 -26.35 -12.68
C ALA A 356 1.23 -25.60 -11.43
N ASP A 357 1.99 -24.62 -10.94
CA ASP A 357 1.65 -23.86 -9.72
C ASP A 357 0.55 -22.81 -9.92
N THR A 358 0.24 -22.43 -11.15
CA THR A 358 -0.84 -21.48 -11.47
C THR A 358 -2.18 -22.18 -11.70
N ARG A 359 -2.28 -23.49 -11.46
CA ARG A 359 -3.51 -24.27 -11.60
C ARG A 359 -4.37 -24.18 -10.33
N GLY A 360 -5.66 -23.88 -10.51
CA GLY A 360 -6.65 -23.90 -9.45
C GLY A 360 -6.45 -22.82 -8.39
N LEU A 361 -6.49 -23.20 -7.11
CA LEU A 361 -6.50 -22.27 -5.97
C LEU A 361 -5.13 -22.00 -5.34
N TYR A 362 -4.05 -22.58 -5.87
CA TYR A 362 -2.74 -22.52 -5.19
C TYR A 362 -2.03 -21.18 -5.35
N ARG A 363 -2.06 -20.60 -6.56
CA ARG A 363 -1.43 -19.30 -6.88
C ARG A 363 -2.40 -18.43 -7.66
N LEU A 364 -2.94 -17.42 -7.00
CA LEU A 364 -3.96 -16.50 -7.51
C LEU A 364 -3.46 -15.06 -7.50
N HIS A 365 -4.00 -14.23 -8.39
CA HIS A 365 -3.68 -12.81 -8.41
C HIS A 365 -4.43 -11.99 -7.36
N GLN A 366 -5.60 -12.48 -6.93
CA GLN A 366 -6.37 -11.96 -5.80
C GLN A 366 -6.77 -13.12 -4.90
N PHE A 367 -6.59 -12.95 -3.60
CA PHE A 367 -7.12 -13.91 -2.62
C PHE A 367 -7.42 -13.27 -1.27
N THR A 368 -8.35 -13.87 -0.55
CA THR A 368 -8.70 -13.48 0.82
C THR A 368 -7.69 -14.05 1.81
N LYS A 369 -7.26 -13.22 2.76
CA LYS A 369 -6.27 -13.58 3.77
C LYS A 369 -6.59 -12.91 5.11
N VAL A 370 -6.39 -13.64 6.20
CA VAL A 370 -6.33 -13.08 7.56
C VAL A 370 -4.87 -12.92 7.95
N GLU A 371 -4.45 -11.69 8.24
CA GLU A 371 -3.08 -11.36 8.67
C GLU A 371 -3.05 -10.97 10.14
N MET A 372 -2.01 -11.39 10.85
CA MET A 372 -1.62 -10.90 12.16
C MET A 372 -0.42 -9.98 12.03
N PHE A 373 -0.44 -8.87 12.76
CA PHE A 373 0.66 -7.89 12.81
C PHE A 373 0.93 -7.49 14.24
N VAL A 374 2.20 -7.48 14.63
CA VAL A 374 2.63 -7.15 15.99
C VAL A 374 3.69 -6.06 15.99
N VAL A 375 3.56 -5.12 16.92
CA VAL A 375 4.62 -4.19 17.32
C VAL A 375 5.03 -4.51 18.75
N THR A 376 6.31 -4.74 19.00
CA THR A 376 6.81 -5.12 20.33
C THR A 376 8.18 -4.51 20.63
N GLY A 377 8.65 -4.66 21.88
CA GLY A 377 10.00 -4.28 22.29
C GLY A 377 11.04 -5.20 21.65
N ALA A 378 12.29 -4.74 21.56
CA ALA A 378 13.35 -5.50 20.89
C ALA A 378 13.64 -6.83 21.62
N GLU A 379 13.63 -6.77 22.95
CA GLU A 379 13.80 -7.89 23.87
C GLU A 379 12.69 -8.96 23.80
N ASP A 380 11.50 -8.59 23.31
CA ASP A 380 10.33 -9.48 23.27
C ASP A 380 10.10 -10.07 21.86
N SER A 381 10.85 -9.66 20.83
CA SER A 381 10.51 -9.98 19.44
C SER A 381 10.64 -11.46 19.10
N ASP A 382 11.69 -12.14 19.55
CA ASP A 382 11.89 -13.56 19.20
C ASP A 382 10.85 -14.45 19.87
N ALA A 383 10.54 -14.19 21.14
CA ALA A 383 9.44 -14.87 21.84
C ALA A 383 8.06 -14.59 21.21
N MET A 384 7.87 -13.39 20.65
CA MET A 384 6.66 -13.07 19.90
C MET A 384 6.55 -13.84 18.60
N LEU A 385 7.66 -14.12 17.89
CA LEU A 385 7.65 -14.95 16.69
C LEU A 385 7.16 -16.37 17.01
N GLU A 386 7.66 -16.95 18.11
CA GLU A 386 7.20 -18.27 18.59
C GLU A 386 5.71 -18.24 18.98
N THR A 387 5.23 -17.14 19.56
CA THR A 387 3.79 -16.94 19.85
C THR A 387 2.97 -16.90 18.56
N LEU A 388 3.41 -16.17 17.54
CA LEU A 388 2.72 -16.11 16.24
C LEU A 388 2.65 -17.48 15.58
N ARG A 389 3.77 -18.23 15.61
CA ARG A 389 3.81 -19.61 15.10
C ARG A 389 2.78 -20.49 15.82
N ALA A 390 2.74 -20.46 17.15
CA ALA A 390 1.79 -21.25 17.92
C ALA A 390 0.32 -20.93 17.58
N VAL A 391 -0.01 -19.68 17.27
CA VAL A 391 -1.36 -19.31 16.80
C VAL A 391 -1.66 -19.92 15.43
N GLN A 392 -0.70 -19.90 14.51
CA GLN A 392 -0.86 -20.53 13.18
C GLN A 392 -1.04 -22.05 13.30
N GLU A 393 -0.24 -22.69 14.15
CA GLU A 393 -0.34 -24.12 14.46
C GLU A 393 -1.70 -24.48 15.09
N GLU A 394 -2.24 -23.64 15.99
CA GLU A 394 -3.60 -23.84 16.54
C GLU A 394 -4.68 -23.77 15.45
N ILE A 395 -4.58 -22.80 14.54
CA ILE A 395 -5.53 -22.66 13.41
C ILE A 395 -5.51 -23.91 12.56
N VAL A 396 -4.32 -24.32 12.10
CA VAL A 396 -4.15 -25.44 11.17
C VAL A 396 -4.40 -26.80 11.82
N GLY A 397 -3.96 -27.00 13.06
CA GLY A 397 -4.23 -28.20 13.83
C GLY A 397 -5.73 -28.36 14.13
N GLY A 398 -6.43 -27.27 14.44
CA GLY A 398 -7.88 -27.29 14.64
C GLY A 398 -8.70 -27.56 13.37
N LEU A 399 -8.10 -27.42 12.18
CA LEU A 399 -8.69 -27.85 10.90
C LEU A 399 -8.44 -29.33 10.58
N GLY A 400 -7.68 -30.04 11.43
CA GLY A 400 -7.35 -31.44 11.22
C GLY A 400 -6.49 -31.70 9.98
N LEU A 401 -5.62 -30.76 9.63
CA LEU A 401 -4.69 -30.90 8.51
C LEU A 401 -3.38 -31.56 8.95
N GLN A 402 -2.75 -32.28 8.04
CA GLN A 402 -1.37 -32.70 8.20
C GLN A 402 -0.45 -31.55 7.73
N TYR A 403 0.45 -31.11 8.59
CA TYR A 403 1.28 -29.93 8.33
C TYR A 403 2.70 -30.08 8.87
N ARG A 404 3.63 -29.34 8.26
CA ARG A 404 5.01 -29.18 8.75
C ARG A 404 5.35 -27.71 8.93
N VAL A 405 6.26 -27.44 9.85
CA VAL A 405 6.81 -26.11 10.11
C VAL A 405 8.26 -26.10 9.61
N LEU A 406 8.60 -25.11 8.81
CA LEU A 406 9.92 -24.89 8.23
C LEU A 406 10.56 -23.63 8.83
N ASP A 407 11.82 -23.72 9.26
CA ASP A 407 12.69 -22.55 9.45
C ASP A 407 13.33 -22.22 8.09
N MET A 408 13.06 -21.03 7.59
CA MET A 408 13.34 -20.66 6.20
C MET A 408 14.81 -20.28 6.02
N ALA A 409 15.40 -20.79 4.94
CA ALA A 409 16.77 -20.50 4.57
C ALA A 409 16.95 -19.04 4.12
N THR A 410 18.19 -18.58 4.10
CA THR A 410 18.53 -17.17 3.86
C THR A 410 17.95 -16.58 2.58
N GLU A 411 17.92 -17.32 1.48
CA GLU A 411 17.38 -16.82 0.20
C GLU A 411 15.85 -16.61 0.23
N GLU A 412 15.14 -17.28 1.15
CA GLU A 412 13.68 -17.26 1.32
C GLU A 412 13.19 -16.21 2.34
N LEU A 413 14.10 -15.48 2.98
CA LEU A 413 13.77 -14.45 3.98
C LEU A 413 13.25 -13.12 3.36
N GLY A 414 13.34 -12.95 2.05
CA GLY A 414 13.02 -11.68 1.39
C GLY A 414 13.95 -10.54 1.83
N ALA A 415 13.49 -9.29 1.78
CA ALA A 415 14.31 -8.13 2.17
C ALA A 415 14.15 -7.75 3.66
N SER A 416 12.97 -7.98 4.25
CA SER A 416 12.59 -7.45 5.57
C SER A 416 12.77 -8.44 6.72
N ALA A 417 12.62 -9.75 6.50
CA ALA A 417 12.62 -10.72 7.59
C ALA A 417 14.04 -10.97 8.12
N TYR A 418 14.19 -10.90 9.45
CA TYR A 418 15.36 -11.31 10.21
C TYR A 418 15.38 -12.83 10.43
N ARG A 419 14.20 -13.41 10.69
CA ARG A 419 13.91 -14.85 10.75
C ARG A 419 12.48 -15.09 10.28
N LYS A 420 12.22 -16.23 9.64
CA LYS A 420 10.93 -16.58 9.07
C LYS A 420 10.62 -18.05 9.28
N TYR A 421 9.39 -18.35 9.67
CA TYR A 421 8.84 -19.70 9.65
C TYR A 421 7.72 -19.79 8.63
N ASP A 422 7.69 -20.86 7.86
CA ASP A 422 6.55 -21.20 7.01
C ASP A 422 5.88 -22.48 7.52
N ILE A 423 4.55 -22.54 7.39
CA ILE A 423 3.77 -23.76 7.63
C ILE A 423 3.23 -24.24 6.29
N GLU A 424 3.53 -25.49 5.97
CA GLU A 424 3.03 -26.16 4.80
C GLU A 424 2.06 -27.26 5.18
N ALA A 425 0.93 -27.36 4.46
CA ALA A 425 0.03 -28.50 4.57
C ALA A 425 0.33 -29.52 3.46
N TRP A 426 0.16 -30.79 3.79
CA TRP A 426 0.18 -31.85 2.78
C TRP A 426 -1.10 -31.79 1.94
N MET A 427 -0.95 -31.84 0.62
CA MET A 427 -2.05 -31.77 -0.35
C MET A 427 -2.08 -33.08 -1.16
N PRO A 428 -2.93 -34.07 -0.81
CA PRO A 428 -2.90 -35.41 -1.41
C PRO A 428 -3.09 -35.46 -2.93
N GLY A 429 -3.99 -34.66 -3.48
CA GLY A 429 -4.23 -34.55 -4.92
C GLY A 429 -3.05 -33.97 -5.69
N ARG A 430 -2.48 -32.90 -5.13
CA ARG A 430 -1.26 -32.29 -5.62
C ARG A 430 -0.04 -33.21 -5.46
N GLY A 431 -0.01 -34.02 -4.40
CA GLY A 431 1.09 -34.91 -4.06
C GLY A 431 2.34 -34.18 -3.56
N ALA A 432 2.16 -33.02 -2.94
CA ALA A 432 3.26 -32.20 -2.41
C ALA A 432 2.81 -31.41 -1.18
N TRP A 433 3.80 -30.94 -0.41
CA TRP A 433 3.60 -29.91 0.59
C TRP A 433 3.32 -28.57 -0.10
N GLY A 434 2.47 -27.74 0.52
CA GLY A 434 2.21 -26.39 0.05
C GLY A 434 2.08 -25.39 1.18
N GLU A 435 2.81 -24.28 1.08
CA GLU A 435 2.77 -23.17 2.05
C GLU A 435 1.34 -22.65 2.23
N ILE A 436 0.83 -22.66 3.46
CA ILE A 436 -0.49 -22.11 3.81
C ILE A 436 -0.40 -20.93 4.78
N SER A 437 0.76 -20.76 5.41
CA SER A 437 1.04 -19.60 6.24
C SER A 437 2.54 -19.35 6.39
N SER A 438 2.88 -18.12 6.75
CA SER A 438 4.25 -17.67 7.00
C SER A 438 4.24 -16.66 8.15
N ALA A 439 5.30 -16.64 8.97
CA ALA A 439 5.50 -15.72 10.08
C ALA A 439 6.93 -15.18 10.08
N SER A 440 7.08 -13.85 10.16
CA SER A 440 8.38 -13.18 10.08
C SER A 440 8.60 -12.25 11.26
N ASN A 441 9.80 -12.32 11.85
CA ASN A 441 10.32 -11.23 12.68
C ASN A 441 11.08 -10.27 11.78
N CYS A 442 10.63 -9.02 11.66
CA CYS A 442 11.29 -8.00 10.82
C CYS A 442 12.20 -7.07 11.63
N THR A 443 12.41 -7.35 12.93
CA THR A 443 13.14 -6.49 13.86
C THR A 443 12.75 -5.02 13.66
N ASP A 444 13.72 -4.09 13.67
CA ASP A 444 13.48 -2.68 13.45
C ASP A 444 13.46 -2.25 11.97
N PHE A 445 13.49 -3.18 11.01
CA PHE A 445 13.56 -2.87 9.57
C PHE A 445 12.41 -1.96 9.12
N GLN A 446 11.17 -2.36 9.41
CA GLN A 446 9.98 -1.59 9.03
C GLN A 446 9.77 -0.44 10.01
N ALA A 447 10.05 -0.64 11.30
CA ALA A 447 9.90 0.38 12.32
C ALA A 447 10.76 1.63 12.06
N ARG A 448 12.00 1.46 11.60
CA ARG A 448 12.86 2.60 11.21
C ARG A 448 12.34 3.31 9.97
N ARG A 449 11.88 2.56 8.97
CA ARG A 449 11.32 3.11 7.72
C ARG A 449 9.99 3.82 7.95
N LEU A 450 9.18 3.38 8.91
CA LEU A 450 7.87 3.97 9.23
C LEU A 450 7.88 4.88 10.48
N ALA A 451 9.06 5.10 11.08
CA ALA A 451 9.23 5.87 12.32
C ALA A 451 8.36 5.38 13.49
N ILE A 452 8.29 4.07 13.69
CA ILE A 452 7.60 3.39 14.80
C ILE A 452 8.58 3.28 15.96
N LYS A 453 8.29 3.97 17.06
CA LYS A 453 9.19 4.06 18.22
C LYS A 453 8.48 3.65 19.50
N TYR A 454 9.26 3.40 20.55
CA TYR A 454 8.76 3.33 21.90
C TYR A 454 9.72 3.97 22.90
N ARG A 455 9.18 4.38 24.05
CA ARG A 455 9.97 4.83 25.21
C ARG A 455 10.27 3.62 26.07
N ALA A 456 11.55 3.30 26.24
CA ALA A 456 11.98 2.22 27.12
C ALA A 456 11.53 2.48 28.57
N ALA A 457 11.27 1.41 29.33
CA ALA A 457 10.93 1.52 30.75
C ALA A 457 12.18 1.96 31.55
N GLY A 458 12.02 2.94 32.45
CA GLY A 458 13.08 3.45 33.32
C GLY A 458 13.08 4.97 33.45
N LEU A 459 13.60 5.47 34.57
CA LEU A 459 14.07 6.86 34.68
C LEU A 459 15.38 6.92 33.88
N GLY A 460 15.50 7.84 32.91
CA GLY A 460 16.81 8.05 32.28
C GLY A 460 17.81 8.50 33.34
N ASP A 461 19.10 8.23 33.09
CA ASP A 461 20.18 8.76 33.94
C ASP A 461 19.94 10.27 34.17
N GLU A 462 19.98 10.70 35.42
CA GLU A 462 19.86 12.10 35.84
C GLU A 462 18.53 12.80 35.50
N GLY A 463 17.38 12.13 35.65
CA GLY A 463 16.07 12.78 35.47
C GLY A 463 15.74 13.15 34.00
N LYS A 464 16.51 12.62 33.05
CA LYS A 464 16.25 12.76 31.61
C LYS A 464 15.15 11.79 31.16
N GLN A 465 14.34 12.22 30.19
CA GLN A 465 13.32 11.38 29.56
C GLN A 465 13.95 10.10 28.98
N PRO A 466 13.34 8.91 29.16
CA PRO A 466 13.89 7.66 28.64
C PRO A 466 14.12 7.73 27.12
N LYS A 467 15.25 7.18 26.68
CA LYS A 467 15.69 7.20 25.28
C LYS A 467 14.64 6.53 24.38
N LEU A 468 14.29 7.20 23.28
CA LEU A 468 13.44 6.63 22.25
C LEU A 468 14.18 5.53 21.51
N ARG A 469 13.59 4.34 21.46
CA ARG A 469 14.07 3.18 20.69
C ARG A 469 13.11 2.91 19.53
N TYR A 470 13.61 2.34 18.44
CA TYR A 470 12.74 1.79 17.41
C TYR A 470 12.14 0.48 17.92
N ALA A 471 10.84 0.28 17.67
CA ALA A 471 10.17 -0.97 18.00
C ALA A 471 10.61 -2.09 17.05
N HIS A 472 10.28 -3.33 17.38
CA HIS A 472 10.33 -4.44 16.44
C HIS A 472 8.93 -4.69 15.86
N THR A 473 8.86 -5.04 14.58
CA THR A 473 7.61 -5.45 13.92
C THR A 473 7.67 -6.92 13.52
N LEU A 474 6.52 -7.60 13.63
CA LEU A 474 6.34 -8.97 13.19
C LEU A 474 5.04 -9.09 12.42
N ASN A 475 5.01 -9.99 11.46
CA ASN A 475 3.81 -10.34 10.71
C ASN A 475 3.63 -11.86 10.71
N ALA A 476 2.39 -12.33 10.60
CA ALA A 476 2.10 -13.74 10.39
C ALA A 476 0.76 -13.93 9.68
N THR A 477 0.75 -14.77 8.66
CA THR A 477 -0.48 -15.20 7.98
C THR A 477 -1.26 -16.10 8.93
N ALA A 478 -2.39 -15.64 9.46
CA ALA A 478 -3.28 -16.53 10.24
C ALA A 478 -3.95 -17.55 9.32
N ALA A 479 -4.40 -17.12 8.14
CA ALA A 479 -5.02 -18.00 7.16
C ALA A 479 -4.93 -17.41 5.74
N ALA A 480 -4.28 -18.13 4.81
CA ALA A 480 -4.41 -17.89 3.37
C ALA A 480 -5.55 -18.75 2.82
N ILE A 481 -6.72 -18.13 2.61
CA ILE A 481 -7.97 -18.87 2.49
C ILE A 481 -8.01 -19.85 1.31
N PRO A 482 -7.59 -19.48 0.07
CA PRO A 482 -7.67 -20.43 -1.05
C PRO A 482 -6.84 -21.69 -0.87
N ARG A 483 -5.64 -21.57 -0.28
CA ARG A 483 -4.77 -22.73 -0.06
C ARG A 483 -5.28 -23.63 1.07
N LEU A 484 -5.98 -23.06 2.06
CA LEU A 484 -6.69 -23.84 3.07
C LEU A 484 -7.92 -24.55 2.49
N ILE A 485 -8.69 -23.90 1.61
CA ILE A 485 -9.80 -24.55 0.89
C ILE A 485 -9.26 -25.74 0.09
N LEU A 486 -8.19 -25.52 -0.67
CA LEU A 486 -7.51 -26.58 -1.40
C LEU A 486 -7.13 -27.73 -0.47
N ALA A 487 -6.37 -27.46 0.60
CA ALA A 487 -5.92 -28.51 1.53
C ALA A 487 -7.09 -29.28 2.17
N LEU A 488 -8.19 -28.59 2.53
CA LEU A 488 -9.38 -29.23 3.10
C LEU A 488 -10.10 -30.13 2.09
N LEU A 489 -10.28 -29.67 0.84
CA LEU A 489 -10.91 -30.48 -0.21
C LEU A 489 -10.13 -31.77 -0.43
N GLU A 490 -8.81 -31.70 -0.55
CA GLU A 490 -7.99 -32.88 -0.84
C GLU A 490 -7.85 -33.81 0.39
N THR A 491 -8.00 -33.29 1.61
CA THR A 491 -7.86 -34.06 2.86
C THR A 491 -9.16 -34.76 3.27
N TYR A 492 -10.30 -34.07 3.20
CA TYR A 492 -11.58 -34.59 3.69
C TYR A 492 -12.34 -35.31 2.57
N PRO A 493 -13.05 -36.42 2.89
CA PRO A 493 -13.78 -37.18 1.90
C PRO A 493 -14.94 -36.36 1.33
N THR A 494 -14.74 -35.82 0.13
CA THR A 494 -15.77 -35.07 -0.59
C THR A 494 -16.42 -35.98 -1.62
N THR A 495 -17.75 -36.13 -1.56
CA THR A 495 -18.58 -36.76 -2.60
C THR A 495 -19.34 -35.66 -3.36
N ASP A 496 -20.64 -35.78 -3.53
CA ASP A 496 -21.56 -34.71 -3.92
C ASP A 496 -21.76 -33.62 -2.84
N ALA A 497 -21.43 -33.93 -1.58
CA ALA A 497 -21.47 -33.02 -0.44
C ALA A 497 -20.08 -32.76 0.15
N LEU A 498 -19.88 -31.54 0.67
CA LEU A 498 -18.63 -31.11 1.28
C LEU A 498 -18.47 -31.74 2.68
N ALA A 499 -17.31 -32.36 2.94
CA ALA A 499 -16.95 -32.80 4.28
C ALA A 499 -15.94 -31.83 4.91
N LEU A 500 -16.21 -31.37 6.13
CA LEU A 500 -15.42 -30.35 6.82
C LEU A 500 -15.17 -30.71 8.29
N PRO A 501 -14.10 -30.18 8.89
CA PRO A 501 -13.89 -30.30 10.33
C PRO A 501 -15.00 -29.60 11.12
N SER A 502 -15.46 -30.26 12.19
CA SER A 502 -16.51 -29.76 13.08
C SER A 502 -16.18 -28.41 13.73
N SER A 503 -14.90 -28.04 13.80
CA SER A 503 -14.40 -26.73 14.26
C SER A 503 -14.91 -25.56 13.41
N LEU A 504 -15.28 -25.78 12.14
CA LEU A 504 -15.85 -24.76 11.27
C LEU A 504 -17.36 -24.57 11.43
N ARG A 505 -18.05 -25.49 12.11
CA ARG A 505 -19.51 -25.47 12.27
C ARG A 505 -20.06 -24.17 12.87
N PRO A 506 -19.43 -23.55 13.89
CA PRO A 506 -19.92 -22.29 14.46
C PRO A 506 -19.85 -21.10 13.49
N PHE A 507 -19.08 -21.20 12.40
CA PHE A 507 -18.83 -20.13 11.44
C PHE A 507 -19.55 -20.34 10.11
N TRP A 508 -20.28 -21.45 9.97
CA TRP A 508 -21.01 -21.78 8.76
C TRP A 508 -22.30 -20.96 8.64
N LEU A 509 -22.52 -20.31 7.50
CA LEU A 509 -23.60 -19.35 7.29
C LEU A 509 -24.79 -19.88 6.47
N GLY A 510 -24.70 -21.10 5.94
CA GLY A 510 -25.72 -21.66 5.04
C GLY A 510 -26.34 -22.97 5.54
N ASP A 511 -27.48 -23.32 4.98
CA ASP A 511 -28.20 -24.58 5.27
C ASP A 511 -27.75 -25.76 4.38
N ALA A 512 -26.71 -25.54 3.55
CA ALA A 512 -26.18 -26.56 2.66
C ALA A 512 -25.71 -27.80 3.44
N HIS A 513 -25.91 -28.99 2.85
CA HIS A 513 -25.57 -30.25 3.48
C HIS A 513 -24.03 -30.40 3.57
N VAL A 514 -23.48 -30.17 4.76
CA VAL A 514 -22.07 -30.39 5.09
C VAL A 514 -21.95 -31.59 6.02
N ALA A 515 -21.09 -32.54 5.65
CA ALA A 515 -20.72 -33.64 6.53
C ALA A 515 -19.65 -33.16 7.54
N TRP A 516 -20.03 -32.98 8.79
CA TRP A 516 -19.14 -32.53 9.86
C TRP A 516 -18.34 -33.70 10.44
N MET A 517 -17.01 -33.60 10.39
CA MET A 517 -16.06 -34.63 10.84
C MET A 517 -15.31 -34.13 12.08
N ASP A 518 -15.16 -34.94 13.13
CA ASP A 518 -14.35 -34.57 14.30
C ASP A 518 -12.86 -34.86 14.04
N PRO A 519 -11.97 -33.85 14.04
CA PRO A 519 -10.53 -34.06 13.90
C PRO A 519 -9.94 -34.99 14.96
N ALA A 520 -10.53 -35.05 16.17
CA ALA A 520 -9.99 -35.80 17.30
C ALA A 520 -10.46 -37.27 17.40
N GLY A 521 -11.26 -37.76 16.44
CA GLY A 521 -11.73 -39.15 16.43
C GLY A 521 -12.67 -39.51 17.59
N LYS A 522 -13.18 -38.54 18.37
CA LYS A 522 -14.19 -38.81 19.39
C LYS A 522 -15.53 -39.09 18.69
N LYS A 523 -15.96 -40.35 18.67
CA LYS A 523 -17.34 -40.71 18.29
C LYS A 523 -18.29 -39.85 19.12
N GLY A 524 -19.07 -39.00 18.44
CA GLY A 524 -19.88 -37.98 19.07
C GLY A 524 -20.88 -38.56 20.08
N ALA A 525 -20.92 -37.99 21.28
CA ALA A 525 -22.18 -37.87 22.00
C ALA A 525 -22.92 -36.65 21.42
N PRO A 526 -24.26 -36.68 21.30
CA PRO A 526 -25.00 -35.56 20.74
C PRO A 526 -24.90 -34.38 21.69
N HIS A 527 -24.04 -33.40 21.37
CA HIS A 527 -24.12 -32.12 22.04
C HIS A 527 -25.40 -31.42 21.58
N ALA A 528 -26.36 -31.35 22.49
CA ALA A 528 -27.58 -30.58 22.35
C ALA A 528 -27.24 -29.15 21.91
N ALA A 529 -28.06 -28.64 20.99
CA ALA A 529 -27.97 -27.30 20.46
C ALA A 529 -28.21 -26.26 21.56
N ASP A 530 -27.14 -25.81 22.22
CA ASP A 530 -27.14 -24.55 22.95
C ASP A 530 -26.32 -23.53 22.15
N GLY A 531 -27.03 -22.58 21.54
CA GLY A 531 -26.42 -21.44 20.86
C GLY A 531 -25.54 -20.60 21.80
N PRO A 532 -24.72 -19.69 21.25
CA PRO A 532 -23.72 -18.97 22.04
C PRO A 532 -24.39 -18.12 23.13
N GLN A 533 -24.26 -18.54 24.39
CA GLN A 533 -24.53 -17.66 25.52
C GLN A 533 -23.48 -16.57 25.55
N ILE A 534 -23.91 -15.36 25.22
CA ILE A 534 -23.16 -14.12 25.39
C ILE A 534 -22.80 -14.00 26.88
N VAL A 535 -21.53 -14.24 27.22
CA VAL A 535 -20.97 -14.01 28.55
C VAL A 535 -21.07 -12.51 28.85
N ARG A 536 -22.07 -12.13 29.64
CA ARG A 536 -22.15 -10.80 30.24
C ARG A 536 -21.16 -10.72 31.39
N HIS A 537 -19.96 -10.20 31.13
CA HIS A 537 -19.08 -9.74 32.20
C HIS A 537 -19.68 -8.50 32.87
N ALA A 538 -20.40 -8.71 33.97
CA ALA A 538 -20.75 -7.63 34.89
C ALA A 538 -19.58 -7.42 35.87
N HIS A 539 -18.84 -6.32 35.69
CA HIS A 539 -17.91 -5.83 36.70
C HIS A 539 -18.68 -5.48 37.99
N ARG A 540 -18.48 -6.26 39.04
CA ARG A 540 -18.82 -5.86 40.42
C ARG A 540 -17.74 -4.90 40.92
N LEU A 541 -18.09 -3.63 41.08
CA LEU A 541 -17.34 -2.68 41.92
C LEU A 541 -17.75 -2.87 43.39
N PRO A 542 -16.82 -2.74 44.36
CA PRO A 542 -17.14 -2.87 45.78
C PRO A 542 -17.81 -1.58 46.29
N ARG A 543 -18.94 -1.74 46.99
CA ARG A 543 -19.64 -0.64 47.69
C ARG A 543 -18.94 -0.31 49.01
N ARG A 544 -18.47 0.92 49.16
CA ARG A 544 -18.29 1.59 50.46
C ARG A 544 -19.59 2.31 50.83
N GLY A 545 -20.04 2.14 52.05
CA GLY A 545 -21.25 2.77 52.58
C GLY A 545 -21.03 4.22 53.00
N MET A 546 -22.10 5.01 52.97
CA MET A 546 -22.54 5.90 54.06
C MET A 546 -23.78 6.72 53.65
N HIS A 547 -24.75 6.73 54.57
CA HIS A 547 -25.75 7.76 54.90
C HIS A 547 -26.80 8.25 53.88
N THR A 548 -27.99 7.67 54.03
CA THR A 548 -29.30 8.31 54.31
C THR A 548 -29.48 9.82 54.06
N ALA A 549 -30.40 10.18 53.15
CA ALA A 549 -31.49 11.12 53.40
C ALA A 549 -32.56 11.03 52.29
N ALA A 550 -33.81 11.17 52.69
CA ALA A 550 -35.02 10.80 51.97
C ALA A 550 -35.52 11.83 50.95
N ARG A 551 -36.23 11.37 49.91
CA ARG A 551 -37.64 11.75 49.62
C ARG A 551 -38.22 11.11 48.35
N ARG A 552 -39.29 10.33 48.57
CA ARG A 552 -40.59 10.25 47.85
C ARG A 552 -40.63 10.19 46.31
N GLY A 553 -41.23 9.12 45.80
CA GLY A 553 -42.04 9.12 44.57
C GLY A 553 -41.85 7.90 43.65
N ALA A 554 -42.66 6.85 43.83
CA ALA A 554 -42.87 5.77 42.86
C ALA A 554 -44.11 6.11 41.98
N PRO A 555 -44.50 5.27 41.00
CA PRO A 555 -43.74 4.78 39.84
C PRO A 555 -44.57 4.95 38.54
N ARG A 556 -43.95 5.05 37.35
CA ARG A 556 -44.66 4.71 36.09
C ARG A 556 -43.76 4.00 35.10
N SER A 557 -44.14 2.73 34.90
CA SER A 557 -43.75 1.81 33.84
C SER A 557 -43.81 2.41 32.44
N PHE A 558 -42.79 2.16 31.64
CA PHE A 558 -42.93 2.13 30.18
C PHE A 558 -42.38 0.81 29.61
N PRO A 559 -43.14 0.17 28.69
CA PRO A 559 -42.75 -1.07 28.03
C PRO A 559 -41.81 -0.80 26.84
N ARG A 560 -41.06 -1.84 26.46
CA ARG A 560 -40.26 -1.91 25.23
C ARG A 560 -41.11 -1.62 23.98
N PRO A 561 -40.51 -1.05 22.92
CA PRO A 561 -40.93 -1.40 21.57
C PRO A 561 -39.79 -1.93 20.70
N LYS A 562 -40.25 -2.67 19.71
CA LYS A 562 -39.54 -3.50 18.75
C LYS A 562 -38.94 -2.68 17.59
N ARG A 563 -37.99 -3.30 16.91
CA ARG A 563 -37.34 -2.95 15.63
C ARG A 563 -38.31 -2.36 14.58
N ARG A 564 -37.82 -1.38 13.79
CA ARG A 564 -37.56 -1.52 12.33
C ARG A 564 -36.94 -0.27 11.69
N LEU A 565 -35.85 -0.53 10.94
CA LEU A 565 -35.41 0.02 9.65
C LEU A 565 -35.35 1.55 9.44
N PHE A 566 -34.12 2.07 9.41
CA PHE A 566 -33.77 3.32 8.73
C PHE A 566 -32.78 3.04 7.59
N ARG A 567 -33.18 3.37 6.37
CA ARG A 567 -32.28 3.60 5.21
C ARG A 567 -31.53 4.90 5.44
N LEU A 568 -30.21 4.89 5.33
CA LEU A 568 -29.37 6.09 5.35
C LEU A 568 -28.99 6.48 3.93
N HIS A 569 -29.46 7.66 3.51
CA HIS A 569 -28.96 8.37 2.34
C HIS A 569 -27.65 9.09 2.69
N THR A 570 -26.57 8.72 2.00
CA THR A 570 -25.30 9.42 1.98
C THR A 570 -25.09 10.05 0.61
N SER A 571 -25.20 11.39 0.48
CA SER A 571 -24.57 12.17 -0.61
C SER A 571 -25.01 13.64 -0.60
N ALA A 572 -24.34 14.50 0.18
CA ALA A 572 -24.63 15.94 0.17
C ALA A 572 -23.40 16.87 0.21
N ARG A 573 -22.21 16.40 -0.19
CA ARG A 573 -20.98 17.25 -0.19
C ARG A 573 -20.18 17.30 -1.49
N LEU A 574 -20.76 16.90 -2.62
CA LEU A 574 -20.10 16.99 -3.94
C LEU A 574 -20.87 17.83 -4.99
N HIS A 575 -22.01 18.43 -4.64
CA HIS A 575 -22.89 19.08 -5.62
C HIS A 575 -22.58 20.57 -5.91
N ASN A 576 -21.77 21.26 -5.10
CA ASN A 576 -21.74 22.74 -5.17
C ASN A 576 -20.87 23.36 -6.28
N THR A 577 -20.02 22.59 -6.98
CA THR A 577 -19.13 23.11 -8.03
C THR A 577 -19.62 22.85 -9.47
N LYS A 578 -20.39 21.79 -9.70
CA LYS A 578 -20.97 21.49 -11.02
C LYS A 578 -22.14 22.42 -11.36
N ASP A 579 -22.97 22.74 -10.35
CA ASP A 579 -24.15 23.59 -10.52
C ASP A 579 -23.77 25.04 -10.90
N THR A 580 -22.63 25.52 -10.40
CA THR A 580 -22.12 26.87 -10.70
C THR A 580 -21.59 27.01 -12.14
N TYR A 581 -20.95 25.99 -12.71
CA TYR A 581 -20.48 26.02 -14.10
C TYR A 581 -21.65 25.91 -15.10
N GLN A 582 -22.59 25.00 -14.83
CA GLN A 582 -23.79 24.84 -15.68
C GLN A 582 -24.65 26.11 -15.69
N ALA A 583 -24.79 26.79 -14.54
CA ALA A 583 -25.51 28.06 -14.46
C ALA A 583 -24.85 29.17 -15.31
N ARG A 584 -23.52 29.28 -15.28
CA ARG A 584 -22.76 30.27 -16.07
C ARG A 584 -22.84 29.98 -17.58
N LEU A 585 -22.70 28.71 -17.98
CA LEU A 585 -22.82 28.32 -19.38
C LEU A 585 -24.22 28.60 -19.94
N ARG A 586 -25.27 28.31 -19.15
CA ARG A 586 -26.65 28.64 -19.51
C ARG A 586 -26.84 30.15 -19.68
N ALA A 587 -26.32 30.96 -18.76
CA ALA A 587 -26.43 32.42 -18.85
C ALA A 587 -25.77 33.00 -20.11
N VAL A 588 -24.59 32.48 -20.50
CA VAL A 588 -23.90 32.88 -21.73
C VAL A 588 -24.66 32.42 -22.97
N ALA A 589 -25.12 31.17 -22.99
CA ALA A 589 -25.88 30.62 -24.11
C ALA A 589 -27.19 31.38 -24.36
N THR A 590 -27.91 31.74 -23.29
CA THR A 590 -29.15 32.55 -23.37
C THR A 590 -28.89 33.94 -23.95
N ARG A 591 -27.79 34.61 -23.56
CA ARG A 591 -27.43 35.94 -24.11
C ARG A 591 -27.15 35.92 -25.61
N ILE A 592 -26.66 34.80 -26.13
CA ILE A 592 -26.23 34.66 -27.53
C ILE A 592 -27.29 33.93 -28.39
N GLY A 593 -28.43 33.55 -27.81
CA GLY A 593 -29.49 32.84 -28.52
C GLY A 593 -29.10 31.42 -28.95
N ALA A 594 -28.13 30.79 -28.27
CA ALA A 594 -27.68 29.43 -28.53
C ALA A 594 -28.17 28.47 -27.44
N GLU A 595 -28.30 27.18 -27.76
CA GLU A 595 -28.50 26.15 -26.75
C GLU A 595 -27.16 25.86 -26.05
N PRO A 596 -27.14 25.69 -24.71
CA PRO A 596 -25.89 25.42 -23.98
C PRO A 596 -25.11 24.20 -24.52
N GLY A 597 -25.82 23.15 -24.95
CA GLY A 597 -25.22 21.95 -25.51
C GLY A 597 -24.54 22.19 -26.86
N THR A 598 -25.20 22.92 -27.77
CA THR A 598 -24.64 23.22 -29.10
C THR A 598 -23.49 24.23 -29.02
N LEU A 599 -23.53 25.17 -28.08
CA LEU A 599 -22.43 26.10 -27.83
C LEU A 599 -21.18 25.39 -27.30
N LEU A 600 -21.34 24.45 -26.35
CA LEU A 600 -20.23 23.66 -25.85
C LEU A 600 -19.66 22.76 -26.94
N LEU A 601 -20.51 22.11 -27.72
CA LEU A 601 -20.08 21.28 -28.86
C LEU A 601 -19.34 22.10 -29.92
N ALA A 602 -19.83 23.30 -30.26
CA ALA A 602 -19.17 24.22 -31.18
C ALA A 602 -17.75 24.56 -30.72
N PHE A 603 -17.60 24.89 -29.44
CA PHE A 603 -16.30 25.19 -28.85
C PHE A 603 -15.35 23.99 -28.90
N LEU A 604 -15.81 22.79 -28.53
CA LEU A 604 -14.99 21.58 -28.56
C LEU A 604 -14.54 21.23 -29.99
N LEU A 605 -15.45 21.32 -30.97
CA LEU A 605 -15.10 21.10 -32.37
C LEU A 605 -14.05 22.12 -32.86
N LEU A 606 -14.27 23.41 -32.64
CA LEU A 606 -13.31 24.45 -33.00
C LEU A 606 -11.96 24.25 -32.28
N HIS A 607 -11.98 23.84 -31.02
CA HIS A 607 -10.76 23.59 -30.26
C HIS A 607 -9.90 22.48 -30.88
N GLU A 608 -10.53 21.37 -31.28
CA GLU A 608 -9.85 20.26 -31.95
C GLU A 608 -9.41 20.63 -33.37
N PHE A 609 -10.27 21.25 -34.19
CA PHE A 609 -9.90 21.63 -35.56
C PHE A 609 -8.75 22.63 -35.61
N THR A 610 -8.77 23.64 -34.74
CA THR A 610 -7.68 24.62 -34.62
C THR A 610 -6.41 24.02 -34.00
N ALA A 611 -6.46 22.81 -33.45
CA ALA A 611 -5.27 22.06 -33.03
C ALA A 611 -4.71 21.24 -34.19
N ILE A 612 -5.57 20.41 -34.79
CA ILE A 612 -5.16 19.32 -35.67
C ILE A 612 -4.71 19.85 -37.04
N LEU A 613 -5.50 20.72 -37.67
CA LEU A 613 -5.18 21.23 -39.01
C LEU A 613 -3.84 22.00 -39.04
N PRO A 614 -3.57 22.91 -38.07
CA PRO A 614 -2.27 23.58 -38.04
C PRO A 614 -1.10 22.65 -37.75
N ILE A 615 -1.29 21.60 -36.94
CA ILE A 615 -0.21 20.62 -36.69
C ILE A 615 0.24 19.99 -38.01
N PHE A 616 -0.70 19.54 -38.85
CA PHE A 616 -0.36 18.94 -40.15
C PHE A 616 0.21 19.96 -41.14
N ALA A 617 -0.35 21.17 -41.20
CA ALA A 617 0.15 22.22 -42.07
C ALA A 617 1.58 22.65 -41.72
N PHE A 618 1.87 22.88 -40.43
CA PHE A 618 3.21 23.22 -39.96
C PHE A 618 4.17 22.04 -40.09
N ALA A 619 3.73 20.80 -39.87
CA ALA A 619 4.56 19.62 -40.07
C ALA A 619 4.98 19.48 -41.55
N ALA A 620 4.05 19.68 -42.49
CA ALA A 620 4.36 19.70 -43.92
C ALA A 620 5.35 20.81 -44.29
N LEU A 621 5.14 22.02 -43.75
CA LEU A 621 6.03 23.15 -43.98
C LEU A 621 7.44 22.90 -43.41
N PHE A 622 7.55 22.37 -42.19
CA PHE A 622 8.83 22.07 -41.55
C PHE A 622 9.57 20.92 -42.23
N ALA A 623 8.84 19.92 -42.73
CA ALA A 623 9.42 18.83 -43.49
C ALA A 623 9.96 19.30 -44.85
N LEU A 624 9.27 20.24 -45.51
CA LEU A 624 9.68 20.79 -46.80
C LEU A 624 10.87 21.76 -46.68
N LEU A 625 10.93 22.53 -45.60
CA LEU A 625 11.98 23.54 -45.37
C LEU A 625 13.16 23.05 -44.51
N GLY A 626 13.09 21.82 -43.96
CA GLY A 626 14.13 21.27 -43.08
C GLY A 626 14.26 21.99 -41.72
N GLY A 627 13.21 22.69 -41.28
CA GLY A 627 13.24 23.56 -40.09
C GLY A 627 12.86 22.89 -38.77
N GLY A 628 12.34 21.65 -38.81
CA GLY A 628 11.82 20.95 -37.63
C GLY A 628 12.88 20.70 -36.55
N ASP A 629 14.04 20.18 -36.94
CA ASP A 629 15.15 19.92 -36.02
C ASP A 629 15.77 21.21 -35.49
N ALA A 630 15.87 22.26 -36.30
CA ALA A 630 16.37 23.57 -35.87
C ALA A 630 15.48 24.19 -34.78
N LEU A 631 14.15 24.08 -34.93
CA LEU A 631 13.20 24.58 -33.93
C LEU A 631 13.25 23.75 -32.64
N LEU A 632 13.33 22.42 -32.74
CA LEU A 632 13.46 21.56 -31.56
C LEU A 632 14.79 21.78 -30.85
N HIS A 633 15.89 21.97 -31.58
CA HIS A 633 17.18 22.32 -31.01
C HIS A 633 17.12 23.69 -30.32
N LEU A 634 16.47 24.69 -30.92
CA LEU A 634 16.24 25.99 -30.28
C LEU A 634 15.42 25.85 -29.00
N VAL A 635 14.34 25.06 -29.02
CA VAL A 635 13.48 24.81 -27.84
C VAL A 635 14.24 24.07 -26.74
N ASP A 636 15.00 23.03 -27.10
CA ASP A 636 15.80 22.26 -26.15
C ASP A 636 16.96 23.14 -25.62
N THR A 637 17.56 24.00 -26.45
CA THR A 637 18.58 25.00 -26.01
C THR A 637 17.97 26.07 -25.11
N CYS A 638 16.80 26.61 -25.41
CA CYS A 638 16.10 27.56 -24.54
C CYS A 638 15.63 26.91 -23.23
N SER A 639 15.45 25.59 -23.22
CA SER A 639 15.13 24.84 -22.00
C SER A 639 16.36 24.62 -21.10
N THR A 640 17.58 24.66 -21.67
CA THR A 640 18.85 24.39 -20.96
C THR A 640 19.72 25.63 -20.73
N ALA A 641 19.63 26.64 -21.59
CA ALA A 641 20.42 27.88 -21.52
C ALA A 641 19.62 28.98 -20.82
N PHE A 642 19.86 29.18 -19.52
CA PHE A 642 19.78 30.43 -18.74
C PHE A 642 19.94 30.09 -17.25
N ASP A 643 20.84 30.80 -16.56
CA ASP A 643 21.33 30.55 -15.19
C ASP A 643 20.27 30.29 -14.10
N ALA A 644 20.68 29.52 -13.10
CA ALA A 644 19.88 28.88 -12.05
C ALA A 644 19.33 29.82 -10.95
N ASP A 645 19.41 31.14 -11.12
CA ASP A 645 19.03 32.14 -10.09
C ASP A 645 17.72 32.91 -10.38
N THR A 646 16.95 32.51 -11.40
CA THR A 646 15.57 33.01 -11.58
C THR A 646 14.58 31.86 -11.37
N GLU A 647 13.54 32.08 -10.55
CA GLU A 647 12.43 31.14 -10.37
C GLU A 647 12.06 30.50 -11.71
N ALA A 648 12.10 29.17 -11.79
CA ALA A 648 11.90 28.43 -13.03
C ALA A 648 10.62 28.90 -13.73
N HIS A 649 10.79 29.74 -14.77
CA HIS A 649 9.66 30.38 -15.43
C HIS A 649 8.71 29.28 -15.93
N PRO A 650 7.39 29.30 -15.63
CA PRO A 650 6.45 28.22 -15.95
C PRO A 650 6.44 27.80 -17.42
N LEU A 651 6.87 28.70 -18.32
CA LEU A 651 7.03 28.44 -19.74
C LEU A 651 8.15 27.42 -20.05
N ARG A 652 9.24 27.38 -19.28
CA ARG A 652 10.38 26.47 -19.50
C ARG A 652 9.97 25.01 -19.30
N GLN A 653 9.33 24.69 -18.17
CA GLN A 653 8.79 23.35 -17.90
C GLN A 653 7.74 22.94 -18.92
N LYS A 654 6.89 23.88 -19.36
CA LYS A 654 5.90 23.65 -20.41
C LYS A 654 6.53 23.36 -21.77
N LEU A 655 7.55 24.10 -22.19
CA LEU A 655 8.26 23.86 -23.45
C LEU A 655 8.92 22.48 -23.48
N ALA A 656 9.62 22.08 -22.42
CA ALA A 656 10.22 20.76 -22.30
C ALA A 656 9.16 19.64 -22.32
N SER A 657 8.08 19.81 -21.57
CA SER A 657 6.94 18.88 -21.57
C SER A 657 6.27 18.77 -22.95
N TRP A 658 6.06 19.88 -23.64
CA TRP A 658 5.45 19.90 -24.97
C TRP A 658 6.35 19.29 -26.04
N SER A 659 7.66 19.54 -25.98
CA SER A 659 8.65 18.91 -26.86
C SER A 659 8.65 17.39 -26.70
N ALA A 660 8.71 16.89 -25.45
CA ALA A 660 8.63 15.46 -25.15
C ALA A 660 7.28 14.85 -25.59
N THR A 661 6.17 15.54 -25.37
CA THR A 661 4.83 15.07 -25.77
C THR A 661 4.67 15.06 -27.28
N GLY A 662 5.17 16.08 -27.98
CA GLY A 662 5.17 16.18 -29.44
C GLY A 662 5.96 15.04 -30.08
N ARG A 663 7.15 14.72 -29.56
CA ARG A 663 7.95 13.57 -30.01
C ARG A 663 7.22 12.24 -29.83
N ARG A 664 6.53 12.03 -28.70
CA ARG A 664 5.70 10.82 -28.46
C ARG A 664 4.44 10.75 -29.33
N PHE A 665 3.84 11.90 -29.64
CA PHE A 665 2.68 11.99 -30.53
C PHE A 665 3.11 11.69 -31.98
N GLY A 666 4.18 12.32 -32.45
CA GLY A 666 4.78 12.04 -33.75
C GLY A 666 5.17 10.57 -33.91
N ALA A 667 5.77 9.95 -32.88
CA ALA A 667 6.20 8.56 -32.97
C ALA A 667 5.01 7.59 -33.13
N ARG A 668 3.91 7.85 -32.41
CA ARG A 668 2.67 7.08 -32.55
C ARG A 668 1.99 7.31 -33.89
N LEU A 669 2.09 8.52 -34.45
CA LEU A 669 1.52 8.84 -35.75
C LEU A 669 2.33 8.18 -36.87
N ALA A 670 3.66 8.28 -36.83
CA ALA A 670 4.59 7.63 -37.77
C ALA A 670 4.36 6.11 -37.79
N GLN A 671 4.31 5.46 -36.62
CA GLN A 671 4.00 4.04 -36.52
C GLN A 671 2.66 3.64 -37.16
N ARG A 672 1.65 4.52 -37.12
CA ARG A 672 0.33 4.26 -37.73
C ARG A 672 0.29 4.59 -39.21
N THR A 673 0.96 5.65 -39.66
CA THR A 673 1.02 6.03 -41.08
C THR A 673 1.90 5.07 -41.87
N ASP A 674 3.03 4.64 -41.32
CA ASP A 674 3.95 3.71 -42.00
C ASP A 674 3.33 2.31 -42.11
N ALA A 675 2.64 1.86 -41.06
CA ALA A 675 1.87 0.61 -41.10
C ALA A 675 0.70 0.64 -42.10
N TRP A 676 0.14 1.83 -42.40
CA TRP A 676 -0.97 2.00 -43.32
C TRP A 676 -0.53 2.17 -44.78
N LEU A 677 0.60 2.84 -45.04
CA LEU A 677 1.11 3.12 -46.39
C LEU A 677 2.08 2.06 -46.93
N PHE A 678 2.89 1.44 -46.06
CA PHE A 678 4.02 0.59 -46.48
C PHE A 678 3.99 -0.82 -45.88
N GLY A 679 3.02 -1.13 -45.01
CA GLY A 679 2.96 -2.41 -44.31
C GLY A 679 3.91 -2.48 -43.11
N ALA A 680 3.61 -3.37 -42.16
CA ALA A 680 4.28 -3.40 -40.86
C ALA A 680 5.78 -3.77 -40.91
N ASP A 681 6.20 -4.49 -41.95
CA ASP A 681 7.55 -5.04 -42.07
C ASP A 681 8.57 -4.04 -42.66
N ASP A 682 8.11 -3.10 -43.51
CA ASP A 682 8.97 -2.09 -44.16
C ASP A 682 9.08 -0.77 -43.37
N ALA A 683 8.31 -0.61 -42.29
CA ALA A 683 8.25 0.63 -41.50
C ALA A 683 9.55 1.01 -40.77
N LYS A 684 10.54 0.12 -40.67
CA LYS A 684 11.74 0.34 -39.84
C LYS A 684 12.91 1.02 -40.56
N THR A 685 12.87 1.19 -41.88
CA THR A 685 14.06 1.53 -42.68
C THR A 685 13.95 2.82 -43.51
N HIS A 686 12.87 3.59 -43.42
CA HIS A 686 12.70 4.81 -44.23
C HIS A 686 13.27 6.09 -43.58
N PRO A 687 14.28 6.76 -44.17
CA PRO A 687 14.88 7.99 -43.64
C PRO A 687 13.94 9.21 -43.68
N THR A 688 12.87 9.17 -44.48
CA THR A 688 11.78 10.17 -44.49
C THR A 688 11.00 10.20 -43.17
N SER A 689 11.01 9.12 -42.39
CA SER A 689 10.29 9.04 -41.11
C SER A 689 10.88 9.95 -40.03
N ALA A 690 12.21 10.12 -40.00
CA ALA A 690 12.89 10.92 -38.97
C ALA A 690 12.65 12.43 -39.15
N VAL A 691 12.73 12.93 -40.39
CA VAL A 691 12.44 14.33 -40.73
C VAL A 691 10.97 14.66 -40.51
N TRP A 692 10.08 13.73 -40.84
CA TRP A 692 8.65 13.87 -40.58
C TRP A 692 8.33 13.89 -39.08
N LEU A 693 9.02 13.05 -38.31
CA LEU A 693 8.88 12.97 -36.85
C LEU A 693 9.30 14.26 -36.15
N SER A 694 10.46 14.82 -36.50
CA SER A 694 10.93 16.09 -35.93
C SER A 694 10.02 17.26 -36.34
N SER A 695 9.51 17.24 -37.57
CA SER A 695 8.57 18.23 -38.09
C SER A 695 7.22 18.22 -37.35
N ILE A 696 6.66 17.05 -37.04
CA ILE A 696 5.43 16.93 -36.23
C ILE A 696 5.65 17.41 -34.80
N ALA A 697 6.78 17.05 -34.19
CA ALA A 697 7.10 17.48 -32.84
C ALA A 697 7.27 19.00 -32.75
N ALA A 698 7.96 19.61 -33.72
CA ALA A 698 8.09 21.06 -33.86
C ALA A 698 6.72 21.76 -34.05
N ALA A 699 5.88 21.22 -34.95
CA ALA A 699 4.53 21.72 -35.19
C ALA A 699 3.64 21.66 -33.94
N TYR A 700 3.74 20.58 -33.16
CA TYR A 700 3.01 20.42 -31.92
C TYR A 700 3.37 21.50 -30.88
N VAL A 701 4.67 21.77 -30.70
CA VAL A 701 5.15 22.83 -29.79
C VAL A 701 4.63 24.19 -30.25
N LEU A 702 4.69 24.51 -31.54
CA LEU A 702 4.19 25.76 -32.09
C LEU A 702 2.68 25.93 -31.86
N VAL A 703 1.89 24.89 -32.09
CA VAL A 703 0.43 24.91 -31.89
C VAL A 703 0.02 25.03 -30.41
N LYS A 704 0.88 24.57 -29.49
CA LYS A 704 0.72 24.81 -28.05
C LYS A 704 1.10 26.22 -27.62
N LEU A 705 2.14 26.80 -28.22
CA LEU A 705 2.48 28.22 -28.02
C LEU A 705 1.34 29.15 -28.47
N LEU A 706 0.65 28.79 -29.54
CA LEU A 706 -0.51 29.52 -30.05
C LEU A 706 -1.82 29.27 -29.29
N LEU A 707 -1.82 28.46 -28.21
CA LEU A 707 -3.03 28.10 -27.47
C LEU A 707 -3.87 29.30 -26.99
N PRO A 708 -3.30 30.40 -26.45
CA PRO A 708 -4.11 31.56 -26.02
C PRO A 708 -4.86 32.21 -27.18
N VAL A 709 -4.20 32.36 -28.33
CA VAL A 709 -4.79 32.91 -29.56
C VAL A 709 -5.87 31.96 -30.10
N ARG A 710 -5.58 30.65 -30.10
CA ARG A 710 -6.55 29.63 -30.52
C ARG A 710 -7.80 29.62 -29.66
N LEU A 711 -7.65 29.71 -28.34
CA LEU A 711 -8.77 29.78 -27.41
C LEU A 711 -9.60 31.06 -27.64
N ALA A 712 -8.95 32.20 -27.85
CA ALA A 712 -9.65 33.46 -28.18
C ALA A 712 -10.46 33.34 -29.48
N LEU A 713 -9.89 32.74 -30.53
CA LEU A 713 -10.59 32.46 -31.79
C LEU A 713 -11.75 31.48 -31.61
N CYS A 714 -11.57 30.42 -30.81
CA CYS A 714 -12.64 29.48 -30.49
C CYS A 714 -13.79 30.18 -29.75
N PHE A 715 -13.49 31.05 -28.79
CA PHE A 715 -14.51 31.83 -28.09
C PHE A 715 -15.22 32.83 -29.00
N ALA A 716 -14.50 33.45 -29.95
CA ALA A 716 -15.08 34.39 -30.90
C ALA A 716 -16.01 33.70 -31.93
N TRP A 717 -15.65 32.50 -32.40
CA TRP A 717 -16.37 31.83 -33.49
C TRP A 717 -17.37 30.77 -33.03
N ALA A 718 -17.24 30.22 -31.82
CA ALA A 718 -18.19 29.23 -31.27
C ALA A 718 -19.65 29.72 -31.29
N PRO A 719 -19.96 30.98 -30.96
CA PRO A 719 -21.33 31.52 -31.10
C PRO A 719 -21.91 31.40 -32.52
N ALA A 720 -21.13 31.77 -33.53
CA ALA A 720 -21.58 31.74 -34.93
C ALA A 720 -21.76 30.30 -35.41
N LEU A 721 -20.82 29.41 -35.07
CA LEU A 721 -20.92 27.99 -35.43
C LEU A 721 -22.10 27.30 -34.73
N ALA A 722 -22.32 27.60 -33.45
CA ALA A 722 -23.43 27.05 -32.67
C ALA A 722 -24.78 27.48 -33.24
N THR A 723 -24.97 28.78 -33.50
CA THR A 723 -26.27 29.34 -33.91
C THR A 723 -26.59 29.11 -35.39
N ARG A 724 -25.61 29.22 -36.28
CA ARG A 724 -25.84 29.14 -37.74
C ARG A 724 -25.78 27.72 -38.31
N PHE A 725 -25.05 26.81 -37.67
CA PHE A 725 -24.85 25.46 -38.21
C PHE A 725 -25.38 24.37 -37.28
N LEU A 726 -24.85 24.27 -36.05
CA LEU A 726 -25.14 23.14 -35.17
C LEU A 726 -26.57 23.14 -34.64
N HIS A 727 -27.13 24.30 -34.31
CA HIS A 727 -28.48 24.39 -33.79
C HIS A 727 -29.57 24.09 -34.85
N PRO A 728 -29.49 24.56 -36.11
CA PRO A 728 -30.36 24.09 -37.18
C PRO A 728 -30.25 22.58 -37.45
N LEU A 729 -29.03 22.03 -37.49
CA LEU A 729 -28.78 20.59 -37.63
C LEU A 729 -29.41 19.79 -36.50
N TRP A 730 -29.22 20.24 -35.27
CA TRP A 730 -29.77 19.57 -34.09
C TRP A 730 -31.31 19.62 -34.06
N ARG A 731 -31.92 20.72 -34.53
CA ARG A 731 -33.38 20.81 -34.72
C ARG A 731 -33.89 19.88 -35.82
N LEU A 732 -33.10 19.67 -36.88
CA LEU A 732 -33.44 18.73 -37.95
C LEU A 732 -33.38 17.27 -37.44
N VAL A 733 -32.29 16.90 -36.75
CA VAL A 733 -32.09 15.56 -36.18
C VAL A 733 -33.10 15.22 -35.08
N ARG A 734 -33.64 16.22 -34.36
CA ARG A 734 -34.73 15.99 -33.39
C ARG A 734 -36.12 15.89 -34.01
N ARG A 735 -36.28 16.26 -35.29
CA ARG A 735 -37.55 16.17 -36.02
C ARG A 735 -37.68 14.90 -36.85
N THR A 736 -36.56 14.28 -37.20
CA THR A 736 -36.44 12.90 -37.70
C THR A 736 -36.43 11.92 -36.52
#